data_AF-A0A1Y0HHH2-F1
#
_entry.id   AF-A0A1Y0HHH2-F1
#
_cell.length_a   1.000
_cell.length_b   1.000
_cell.length_c   1.000
_cell.angle_alpha   90.00
_cell.angle_beta   90.00
_cell.angle_gamma   90.00
#
_symmetry.space_group_name_H-M   'P 1'
#
loop_
_entity.id
_entity.type
_entity.pdbx_description
1 polymer ?
#
loop_
_entity_poly.entity_id
_entity_poly.type
_entity_poly.pdbx_seq_one_letter_code
_entity_poly.pdbx_strand_id
1 'polypeptide(L)'
;MSKINQIEKALQEIDATKFHKLLDAYLTKKISAPHSNGTKLGEDKPIKGTPDSYIVLEDGKYIFIEYTAQKTNIVEKFLKDLEKCFDEEKTGIKVVQINKIVLACNSDLNPQEIKQFIDYCSSKNITCEFIGNSYLANDLFSNYPNIAKEFLDISIDTGQILDCVEFIDAYEKNKFSTSLNTTLQFRDVEIQNLRESLANNQITFITGAAGVGKTKLAIDISSLYAKENGFIFKAILNRGANIFDDLKVYFNSQSEQYLIFIDDVNRIHLSLEYLFEYYGEKINQGTIKIIATIRDYAKEKLFDKLPKSISYYELELKPLSDDSIKKIVEKEYSITNHLYLERIADIAQGNPRLALMAASIVKKQNRLDAIYDVTTLYDEYFSSIKKDIEIFEKNDLLLLSVAIISFFRIIDRENTQQIDMIEKAFDISIDAIWKNIEELHRLEVVDMYENNVVKVSDQILSTYLFYKTVFVDKKINIGIFLKHFFPSFKGKFVDALNPLLSSFDTNLILEVLREPVNNLWGESLSNKQHIYEVINTFWFLKQTDILIYFSEAIEQLDNVEIDAEPLDIWKQINTNQTDEILNKLSLFRHDSLENMKISIELIITYLTKVPSKIYEVIIVLTKNFGIKYDSYRYNYSKEKILIDTLWNFTEHGKNQLLTRLFIRVCSEFLKTEFEENKMKGHNFIISRYKPFETENLQELRNDIFEKLDILFSSGNFLGDLENLIQKYPSGISYSADVSNVEKWDVQNILNLIEKYFDSSIYRHCQIVQNLLKSFDGHKLVYDTSIKETFKHQAYELKKLLFLNDVDISLEQPRDKEEKTDWDKIRQIKHDRLADFVKDYTLSDWLQLFDSCKLFFAEQGRDAYNLKSSLNELFHIIAHKNETLYIDILEKYLELGDPFLLNLNMSDLIKIVGKEKAFEFIKKYSFQAQETWLFNLFIAIDESKITSKEAESLLELYKTSSYRSMPSHLDYLIKYCTVDENIFLEIMTILVNRAENEDNRFVDTFSIIFNPFTDIFKLLDQYIYSDIVLFKKAYLFCLNCENHFDYDMMAFNKLINFDINFVDNYIVYILNSHDKSISSHDIHNDFSLIWKRDDYQKIFLRIIEVIYSLKTKQLVWRKGELLKVFFINRENQGEIENRADSLIKKYIDLYFSDNKKIIFIFELISEFSEERKIALISYFIARNDSFELFKQLSLEPMMQSWNGSRIPSLQKEIDFFTSLLSLMTTAPLLRHKQKIQQSIDFLKQDIQRERKSDFMRDDY
;
A
#
# COMPACT_ATOMS: atom_id res chain seq x y z
N MET A 1 11.82 43.94 27.78
CA MET A 1 13.18 44.00 28.36
C MET A 1 13.85 42.68 28.00
N SER A 2 15.02 42.69 27.34
CA SER A 2 15.71 41.45 26.93
C SER A 2 16.00 40.57 28.16
N LYS A 3 16.08 39.24 27.96
CA LYS A 3 16.37 38.28 29.04
C LYS A 3 17.70 38.58 29.74
N ILE A 4 18.72 38.99 28.97
CA ILE A 4 20.00 39.42 29.54
C ILE A 4 19.87 40.65 30.45
N ASN A 5 19.10 41.67 30.07
CA ASN A 5 18.85 42.84 30.92
C ASN A 5 18.05 42.48 32.19
N GLN A 6 17.19 41.44 32.12
CA GLN A 6 16.49 40.93 33.31
C GLN A 6 17.49 40.26 34.27
N ILE A 7 18.45 39.48 33.75
CA ILE A 7 19.50 38.84 34.55
C ILE A 7 20.41 39.89 35.19
N GLU A 8 20.89 40.87 34.42
CA GLU A 8 21.71 41.98 34.94
C GLU A 8 21.01 42.71 36.09
N LYS A 9 19.72 43.04 35.92
CA LYS A 9 18.92 43.71 36.94
C LYS A 9 18.70 42.83 38.17
N ALA A 10 18.38 41.55 37.99
CA ALA A 10 18.21 40.61 39.09
C ALA A 10 19.53 40.42 39.88
N LEU A 11 20.68 40.37 39.20
CA LEU A 11 21.99 40.35 39.84
C LEU A 11 22.28 41.66 40.61
N GLN A 12 21.84 42.84 40.14
CA GLN A 12 22.00 44.09 40.91
C GLN A 12 21.13 44.17 42.18
N GLU A 13 20.02 43.43 42.19
CA GLU A 13 19.02 43.42 43.27
C GLU A 13 19.19 42.22 44.22
N ILE A 14 20.01 41.23 43.88
CA ILE A 14 20.27 40.04 44.67
C ILE A 14 20.87 40.36 46.05
N ASP A 15 20.47 39.63 47.09
CA ASP A 15 21.09 39.73 48.41
C ASP A 15 22.44 39.01 48.47
N ALA A 16 23.28 39.40 49.43
CA ALA A 16 24.65 38.92 49.53
C ALA A 16 24.76 37.39 49.74
N THR A 17 23.83 36.79 50.48
CA THR A 17 23.86 35.35 50.77
C THR A 17 23.47 34.55 49.53
N LYS A 18 22.41 34.97 48.83
CA LYS A 18 21.97 34.33 47.60
C LYS A 18 22.98 34.52 46.47
N PHE A 19 23.68 35.66 46.41
CA PHE A 19 24.77 35.90 45.47
C PHE A 19 25.95 34.95 45.68
N HIS A 20 26.35 34.74 46.94
CA HIS A 20 27.41 33.78 47.30
C HIS A 20 27.02 32.37 46.81
N LYS A 21 25.82 31.88 47.15
CA LYS A 21 25.38 30.54 46.72
C LYS A 21 25.28 30.39 45.20
N LEU A 22 24.78 31.41 44.51
CA LEU A 22 24.74 31.45 43.05
C LEU A 22 26.16 31.31 42.48
N LEU A 23 27.13 32.06 43.02
CA LEU A 23 28.52 32.00 42.57
C LEU A 23 29.20 30.67 42.89
N ASP A 24 28.94 30.07 44.05
CA ASP A 24 29.47 28.74 44.36
C ASP A 24 28.89 27.68 43.40
N ALA A 25 27.59 27.75 43.06
CA ALA A 25 26.97 26.87 42.06
C ALA A 25 27.55 27.09 40.65
N TYR A 26 27.77 28.34 40.27
CA TYR A 26 28.41 28.73 39.02
C TYR A 26 29.86 28.23 38.93
N LEU A 27 30.66 28.41 39.99
CA LEU A 27 32.06 27.96 40.04
C LEU A 27 32.18 26.43 40.13
N THR A 28 31.21 25.74 40.73
CA THR A 28 31.12 24.28 40.70
C THR A 28 31.03 23.76 39.26
N LYS A 29 30.29 24.47 38.41
CA LYS A 29 30.15 24.13 36.98
C LYS A 29 31.31 24.62 36.12
N LYS A 30 31.92 25.77 36.45
CA LYS A 30 33.02 26.37 35.68
C LYS A 30 34.40 25.78 35.99
N ILE A 31 34.66 25.39 37.24
CA ILE A 31 35.97 24.94 37.72
C ILE A 31 35.85 23.63 38.52
N SER A 32 35.36 23.70 39.75
CA SER A 32 35.17 22.59 40.69
C SER A 32 34.41 23.11 41.91
N ALA A 33 33.85 22.21 42.72
CA ALA A 33 33.04 22.56 43.89
C ALA A 33 33.84 23.38 44.93
N PRO A 34 33.47 24.64 45.22
CA PRO A 34 34.13 25.43 46.26
C PRO A 34 33.79 24.94 47.66
N HIS A 35 34.77 25.04 48.57
CA HIS A 35 34.56 24.94 50.00
C HIS A 35 34.21 26.32 50.54
N SER A 36 32.97 26.51 50.99
CA SER A 36 32.49 27.79 51.54
C SER A 36 32.89 27.94 53.01
N ASN A 37 33.66 28.99 53.32
CA ASN A 37 33.94 29.45 54.68
C ASN A 37 32.98 30.59 55.11
N GLY A 38 32.28 31.20 54.15
CA GLY A 38 31.47 32.41 54.33
C GLY A 38 29.97 32.18 54.55
N THR A 39 29.47 30.94 54.54
CA THR A 39 28.04 30.62 54.81
C THR A 39 27.88 29.49 55.84
N LYS A 40 26.84 29.58 56.68
CA LYS A 40 26.54 28.53 57.67
C LYS A 40 25.94 27.30 56.99
N LEU A 41 26.50 26.12 57.24
CA LEU A 41 25.96 24.85 56.74
C LEU A 41 24.46 24.71 57.12
N GLY A 42 23.60 24.62 56.11
CA GLY A 42 22.16 24.41 56.28
C GLY A 42 21.31 25.65 56.64
N GLU A 43 21.88 26.85 56.74
CA GLU A 43 21.14 28.10 56.99
C GLU A 43 21.51 29.20 55.97
N ASP A 44 20.55 30.03 55.55
CA ASP A 44 20.80 31.22 54.70
C ASP A 44 21.37 32.40 55.52
N LYS A 45 22.50 32.20 56.20
CA LYS A 45 23.18 33.23 56.99
C LYS A 45 24.68 33.33 56.67
N PRO A 46 25.22 34.55 56.45
CA PRO A 46 26.63 34.75 56.22
C PRO A 46 27.45 34.58 57.51
N ILE A 47 28.64 33.98 57.40
CA ILE A 47 29.67 33.88 58.44
C ILE A 47 30.93 34.59 57.93
N LYS A 48 31.75 35.15 58.83
CA LYS A 48 33.04 35.74 58.44
C LYS A 48 34.06 34.64 58.18
N GLY A 49 34.35 34.36 56.91
CA GLY A 49 35.49 33.56 56.43
C GLY A 49 36.53 34.45 55.74
N THR A 50 37.78 34.01 55.65
CA THR A 50 38.77 34.60 54.73
C THR A 50 39.70 33.48 54.25
N PRO A 51 39.70 33.10 52.95
CA PRO A 51 38.81 33.63 51.91
C PRO A 51 37.33 33.24 52.16
N ASP A 52 36.39 33.91 51.48
CA ASP A 52 34.96 33.58 51.56
C ASP A 52 34.66 32.14 51.09
N SER A 53 35.31 31.71 50.00
CA SER A 53 35.33 30.32 49.52
C SER A 53 36.73 29.96 48.99
N TYR A 54 37.06 28.67 48.90
CA TYR A 54 38.30 28.21 48.26
C TYR A 54 38.12 26.89 47.50
N ILE A 55 38.97 26.64 46.51
CA ILE A 55 39.06 25.36 45.76
C ILE A 55 40.46 24.79 45.94
N VAL A 56 40.56 23.49 46.18
CA VAL A 56 41.84 22.75 46.20
C VAL A 56 42.04 22.09 44.84
N LEU A 57 43.16 22.39 44.19
CA LEU A 57 43.55 21.82 42.90
C LEU A 57 44.26 20.47 43.08
N GLU A 58 44.30 19.65 42.04
CA GLU A 58 44.96 18.33 42.05
C GLU A 58 46.46 18.41 42.38
N ASP A 59 47.12 19.54 42.07
CA ASP A 59 48.53 19.81 42.38
C ASP A 59 48.77 20.28 43.83
N GLY A 60 47.71 20.36 44.65
CA GLY A 60 47.76 20.79 46.05
C GLY A 60 47.80 22.31 46.25
N LYS A 61 47.64 23.11 45.19
CA LYS A 61 47.50 24.58 45.30
C LYS A 61 46.04 25.00 45.49
N TYR A 62 45.86 26.25 45.89
CA TYR A 62 44.56 26.81 46.24
C TYR A 62 44.12 27.91 45.26
N ILE A 63 42.83 27.94 44.95
CA ILE A 63 42.15 29.11 44.40
C ILE A 63 41.33 29.74 45.52
N PHE A 64 41.63 30.99 45.85
CA PHE A 64 40.87 31.76 46.83
C PHE A 64 39.80 32.59 46.14
N ILE A 65 38.65 32.73 46.78
CA ILE A 65 37.50 33.41 46.21
C ILE A 65 36.92 34.38 47.24
N GLU A 66 36.70 35.62 46.82
CA GLU A 66 36.12 36.70 47.65
C GLU A 66 34.89 37.28 46.95
N TYR A 67 33.79 37.42 47.71
CA TYR A 67 32.50 37.84 47.18
C TYR A 67 32.06 39.19 47.74
N THR A 68 31.43 40.02 46.91
CA THR A 68 30.79 41.24 47.41
C THR A 68 29.52 41.61 46.66
N ALA A 69 28.46 41.87 47.42
CA ALA A 69 27.22 42.49 46.94
C ALA A 69 27.09 43.97 47.37
N GLN A 70 28.17 44.60 47.87
CA GLN A 70 28.16 46.00 48.30
C GLN A 70 28.12 46.94 47.09
N LYS A 71 27.32 48.01 47.18
CA LYS A 71 27.13 48.99 46.08
C LYS A 71 28.08 50.19 46.12
N THR A 72 28.88 50.35 47.18
CA THR A 72 29.81 51.49 47.36
C THR A 72 31.14 50.99 47.93
N ASN A 73 32.23 51.72 47.66
CA ASN A 73 33.60 51.42 48.15
C ASN A 73 34.10 50.00 47.84
N ILE A 74 33.69 49.43 46.70
CA ILE A 74 34.00 48.06 46.29
C ILE A 74 35.51 47.84 46.16
N VAL A 75 36.23 48.82 45.60
CA VAL A 75 37.68 48.76 45.41
C VAL A 75 38.43 48.71 46.73
N GLU A 76 38.10 49.60 47.68
CA GLU A 76 38.70 49.57 49.02
C GLU A 76 38.39 48.27 49.76
N LYS A 77 37.18 47.73 49.61
CA LYS A 77 36.82 46.45 50.22
C LYS A 77 37.67 45.32 49.65
N PHE A 78 37.71 45.16 48.33
CA PHE A 78 38.50 44.09 47.72
C PHE A 78 39.99 44.21 48.00
N LEU A 79 40.56 45.42 48.06
CA LEU A 79 41.96 45.59 48.47
C LEU A 79 42.19 45.11 49.91
N LYS A 80 41.28 45.41 50.84
CA LYS A 80 41.36 44.89 52.23
C LYS A 80 41.15 43.38 52.29
N ASP A 81 40.30 42.81 51.43
CA ASP A 81 40.07 41.37 51.38
C ASP A 81 41.26 40.63 50.75
N LEU A 82 41.91 41.22 49.74
CA LEU A 82 43.19 40.75 49.19
C LEU A 82 44.32 40.82 50.22
N GLU A 83 44.45 41.91 50.99
CA GLU A 83 45.42 42.00 52.09
C GLU A 83 45.25 40.85 53.09
N LYS A 84 44.01 40.51 53.44
CA LYS A 84 43.72 39.38 54.33
C LYS A 84 44.00 38.03 53.66
N CYS A 85 43.74 37.89 52.35
CA CYS A 85 44.05 36.66 51.61
C CYS A 85 45.56 36.38 51.55
N PHE A 86 46.40 37.42 51.60
CA PHE A 86 47.86 37.28 51.63
C PHE A 86 48.44 37.22 53.05
N ASP A 87 47.61 37.29 54.08
CA ASP A 87 48.02 37.10 55.48
C ASP A 87 48.05 35.60 55.80
N GLU A 88 49.26 35.03 55.83
CA GLU A 88 49.48 33.60 56.09
C GLU A 88 49.05 33.18 57.50
N GLU A 89 49.09 34.08 58.50
CA GLU A 89 48.62 33.77 59.85
C GLU A 89 47.09 33.65 59.88
N LYS A 90 46.41 34.45 59.06
CA LYS A 90 44.95 34.48 59.00
C LYS A 90 44.36 33.35 58.15
N THR A 91 44.99 33.04 57.02
CA THR A 91 44.50 32.02 56.07
C THR A 91 45.04 30.63 56.36
N GLY A 92 46.17 30.52 57.08
CA GLY A 92 46.86 29.25 57.34
C GLY A 92 47.54 28.64 56.12
N ILE A 93 47.54 29.34 54.97
CA ILE A 93 48.10 28.88 53.69
C ILE A 93 49.22 29.83 53.27
N LYS A 94 50.35 29.29 52.82
CA LYS A 94 51.46 30.12 52.33
C LYS A 94 51.09 30.77 51.02
N VAL A 95 51.51 32.02 50.79
CA VAL A 95 51.22 32.78 49.56
C VAL A 95 51.67 32.00 48.31
N VAL A 96 52.79 31.28 48.38
CA VAL A 96 53.31 30.44 47.28
C VAL A 96 52.38 29.27 46.88
N GLN A 97 51.47 28.86 47.76
CA GLN A 97 50.50 27.80 47.51
C GLN A 97 49.20 28.32 46.89
N ILE A 98 49.03 29.65 46.79
CA ILE A 98 47.88 30.27 46.14
C ILE A 98 48.18 30.32 44.65
N ASN A 99 47.40 29.59 43.84
CA ASN A 99 47.50 29.60 42.39
C ASN A 99 46.88 30.88 41.81
N LYS A 100 45.68 31.23 42.30
CA LYS A 100 44.85 32.29 41.75
C LYS A 100 43.89 32.84 42.81
N ILE A 101 43.54 34.12 42.68
CA ILE A 101 42.42 34.72 43.43
C ILE A 101 41.31 35.13 42.45
N VAL A 102 40.07 34.78 42.78
CA VAL A 102 38.86 35.19 42.04
C VAL A 102 38.09 36.20 42.89
N LEU A 103 37.88 37.39 42.34
CA LEU A 103 37.10 38.45 42.98
C LEU A 103 35.78 38.59 42.23
N ALA A 104 34.64 38.44 42.91
CA ALA A 104 33.35 38.50 42.24
C ALA A 104 32.39 39.50 42.89
N CYS A 105 31.80 40.35 42.05
CA CYS A 105 30.87 41.40 42.47
C CYS A 105 29.63 41.46 41.59
N ASN A 106 28.51 41.82 42.19
CA ASN A 106 27.24 42.04 41.50
C ASN A 106 27.13 43.41 40.79
N SER A 107 28.26 44.11 40.62
CA SER A 107 28.38 45.33 39.82
C SER A 107 29.69 45.32 39.04
N ASP A 108 29.75 46.06 37.94
CA ASP A 108 30.97 46.20 37.15
C ASP A 108 31.83 47.36 37.65
N LEU A 109 33.13 47.17 37.54
CA LEU A 109 34.15 48.16 37.86
C LEU A 109 34.80 48.66 36.58
N ASN A 110 35.32 49.88 36.59
CA ASN A 110 36.01 50.41 35.43
C ASN A 110 37.39 49.75 35.25
N PRO A 111 37.98 49.78 34.04
CA PRO A 111 39.25 49.11 33.79
C PRO A 111 40.41 49.57 34.68
N GLN A 112 40.42 50.83 35.13
CA GLN A 112 41.47 51.34 36.02
C GLN A 112 41.35 50.74 37.43
N GLU A 113 40.13 50.53 37.92
CA GLU A 113 39.86 49.89 39.21
C GLU A 113 40.23 48.40 39.18
N ILE A 114 39.85 47.67 38.12
CA ILE A 114 40.20 46.25 37.95
C ILE A 114 41.73 46.08 37.88
N LYS A 115 42.41 47.00 37.17
CA LYS A 115 43.87 46.98 37.06
C LYS A 115 44.56 47.07 38.43
N GLN A 116 44.00 47.79 39.41
CA GLN A 116 44.58 47.86 40.76
C GLN A 116 44.68 46.50 41.43
N PHE A 117 43.66 45.65 41.30
CA PHE A 117 43.69 44.29 41.86
C PHE A 117 44.69 43.40 41.12
N ILE A 118 44.72 43.49 39.79
CA ILE A 118 45.64 42.72 38.95
C ILE A 118 47.09 43.08 39.28
N ASP A 119 47.42 44.37 39.36
CA ASP A 119 48.76 44.86 39.70
C ASP A 119 49.14 44.46 41.14
N TYR A 120 48.19 44.54 42.09
CA TYR A 120 48.42 44.13 43.48
C TYR A 120 48.72 42.63 43.62
N CYS A 121 47.91 41.77 43.01
CA CYS A 121 48.14 40.32 42.98
C CYS A 121 49.42 39.95 42.23
N SER A 122 49.70 40.62 41.10
CA SER A 122 50.92 40.41 40.31
C SER A 122 52.18 40.76 41.09
N SER A 123 52.14 41.79 41.95
CA SER A 123 53.25 42.13 42.87
C SER A 123 53.60 41.00 43.85
N LYS A 124 52.68 40.05 44.04
CA LYS A 124 52.83 38.84 44.87
C LYS A 124 53.02 37.56 44.04
N ASN A 125 53.23 37.67 42.72
CA ASN A 125 53.30 36.56 41.76
C ASN A 125 52.04 35.67 41.72
N ILE A 126 50.87 36.24 41.96
CA ILE A 126 49.58 35.53 41.95
C ILE A 126 48.67 36.12 40.87
N THR A 127 47.97 35.25 40.15
CA THR A 127 47.02 35.68 39.12
C THR A 127 45.69 36.09 39.76
N CYS A 128 45.08 37.17 39.28
CA CYS A 128 43.77 37.64 39.72
C CYS A 128 42.75 37.57 38.57
N GLU A 129 41.56 37.04 38.82
CA GLU A 129 40.41 37.14 37.91
C GLU A 129 39.30 37.96 38.59
N PHE A 130 38.67 38.86 37.82
CA PHE A 130 37.53 39.64 38.28
C PHE A 130 36.27 39.23 37.53
N ILE A 131 35.21 38.93 38.27
CA ILE A 131 33.89 38.55 37.76
C ILE A 131 32.92 39.67 38.14
N GLY A 132 32.65 40.56 37.19
CA GLY A 132 31.65 41.63 37.32
C GLY A 132 30.25 41.19 36.90
N ASN A 133 29.27 42.06 37.09
CA ASN A 133 27.87 41.79 36.75
C ASN A 133 27.70 41.48 35.27
N SER A 134 28.17 42.36 34.38
CA SER A 134 28.01 42.17 32.93
C SER A 134 28.62 40.85 32.47
N TYR A 135 29.80 40.50 33.00
CA TYR A 135 30.46 39.23 32.68
C TYR A 135 29.62 38.04 33.15
N LEU A 136 29.19 38.04 34.42
CA LEU A 136 28.41 36.95 35.01
C LEU A 136 27.03 36.82 34.33
N ALA A 137 26.37 37.93 34.01
CA ALA A 137 25.08 37.93 33.34
C ALA A 137 25.16 37.31 31.93
N ASN A 138 26.19 37.68 31.15
CA ASN A 138 26.42 37.08 29.83
C ASN A 138 26.72 35.58 29.93
N ASP A 139 27.49 35.17 30.94
CA ASP A 139 27.89 33.77 31.11
C ASP A 139 26.71 32.90 31.62
N LEU A 140 25.87 33.43 32.52
CA LEU A 140 24.62 32.79 32.94
C LEU A 140 23.61 32.70 31.79
N PHE A 141 23.52 33.74 30.96
CA PHE A 141 22.64 33.77 29.80
C PHE A 141 23.05 32.73 28.74
N SER A 142 24.35 32.59 28.49
CA SER A 142 24.87 31.79 27.38
C SER A 142 25.18 30.34 27.77
N ASN A 143 25.75 30.13 28.96
CA ASN A 143 26.35 28.84 29.35
C ASN A 143 25.67 28.17 30.54
N TYR A 144 24.97 28.92 31.41
CA TYR A 144 24.38 28.38 32.64
C TYR A 144 22.94 28.82 32.92
N PRO A 145 22.00 28.62 31.97
CA PRO A 145 20.62 29.13 32.09
C PRO A 145 19.82 28.53 33.25
N ASN A 146 20.12 27.29 33.64
CA ASN A 146 19.53 26.64 34.81
C ASN A 146 19.84 27.37 36.12
N ILE A 147 21.05 27.94 36.26
CA ILE A 147 21.44 28.71 37.45
C ILE A 147 20.65 30.03 37.50
N ALA A 148 20.41 30.67 36.35
CA ALA A 148 19.56 31.87 36.30
C ALA A 148 18.10 31.54 36.67
N LYS A 149 17.57 30.39 36.24
CA LYS A 149 16.23 29.95 36.65
C LYS A 149 16.14 29.68 38.15
N GLU A 150 17.07 28.90 38.70
CA GLU A 150 17.05 28.50 40.11
C GLU A 150 17.28 29.68 41.07
N PHE A 151 18.27 30.53 40.78
CA PHE A 151 18.67 31.60 41.71
C PHE A 151 18.08 32.97 41.39
N LEU A 152 17.67 33.24 40.14
CA LEU A 152 17.11 34.54 39.73
C LEU A 152 15.64 34.45 39.30
N ASP A 153 15.04 33.26 39.24
CA ASP A 153 13.67 33.02 38.74
C ASP A 153 13.45 33.50 37.30
N ILE A 154 14.51 33.44 36.47
CA ILE A 154 14.46 33.84 35.07
C ILE A 154 14.64 32.61 34.20
N SER A 155 13.55 32.10 33.62
CA SER A 155 13.62 31.04 32.60
C SER A 155 14.18 31.62 31.30
N ILE A 156 15.36 31.15 30.89
CA ILE A 156 16.02 31.53 29.64
C ILE A 156 15.59 30.61 28.49
N ASP A 157 15.29 29.34 28.77
CA ASP A 157 14.74 28.36 27.83
C ASP A 157 13.51 27.64 28.40
N THR A 158 12.88 26.77 27.59
CA THR A 158 11.71 25.96 27.96
C THR A 158 12.09 24.61 28.59
N GLY A 159 13.38 24.29 28.68
CA GLY A 159 13.89 23.00 29.17
C GLY A 159 13.53 21.80 28.30
N GLN A 160 13.30 22.04 26.99
CA GLN A 160 12.97 21.00 26.00
C GLN A 160 14.21 20.42 25.29
N ILE A 161 15.37 21.09 25.37
CA ILE A 161 16.64 20.62 24.79
C ILE A 161 17.55 20.18 25.95
N LEU A 162 17.97 18.92 25.95
CA LEU A 162 18.63 18.26 27.09
C LEU A 162 19.90 17.54 26.65
N ASP A 163 20.85 17.36 27.58
CA ASP A 163 21.97 16.44 27.39
C ASP A 163 21.57 14.98 27.59
N CYS A 164 22.41 14.02 27.18
CA CYS A 164 22.08 12.58 27.23
C CYS A 164 21.67 12.11 28.64
N VAL A 165 22.45 12.47 29.67
CA VAL A 165 22.15 12.12 31.07
C VAL A 165 20.85 12.76 31.53
N GLU A 166 20.65 14.04 31.23
CA GLU A 166 19.45 14.80 31.61
C GLU A 166 18.19 14.27 30.92
N PHE A 167 18.31 13.84 29.66
CA PHE A 167 17.22 13.20 28.92
C PHE A 167 16.83 11.86 29.55
N ILE A 168 17.80 11.01 29.89
CA ILE A 168 17.54 9.73 30.56
C ILE A 168 16.88 9.98 31.93
N ASP A 169 17.40 10.91 32.73
CA ASP A 169 16.84 11.26 34.03
C ASP A 169 15.40 11.83 33.91
N ALA A 170 15.12 12.63 32.88
CA ALA A 170 13.79 13.16 32.61
C ALA A 170 12.81 12.08 32.15
N TYR A 171 13.28 11.16 31.30
CA TYR A 171 12.50 10.03 30.81
C TYR A 171 12.16 9.05 31.94
N GLU A 172 13.12 8.72 32.81
CA GLU A 172 12.90 7.86 33.98
C GLU A 172 11.98 8.49 35.06
N LYS A 173 11.87 9.82 35.10
CA LYS A 173 10.88 10.52 35.93
C LYS A 173 9.45 10.38 35.40
N ASN A 174 9.25 10.09 34.11
CA ASN A 174 7.92 9.83 33.55
C ASN A 174 7.46 8.42 33.95
N LYS A 175 6.50 8.36 34.89
CA LYS A 175 6.08 7.16 35.63
C LYS A 175 5.39 6.09 34.77
N PHE A 176 4.98 6.44 33.54
CA PHE A 176 4.33 5.53 32.59
C PHE A 176 5.32 4.96 31.55
N SER A 177 6.60 5.34 31.61
CA SER A 177 7.63 4.91 30.67
C SER A 177 8.38 3.66 31.15
N THR A 178 9.07 2.96 30.24
CA THR A 178 9.95 1.82 30.57
C THR A 178 11.36 2.31 30.81
N SER A 179 12.06 1.78 31.82
CA SER A 179 13.44 2.18 32.09
C SER A 179 14.33 1.95 30.86
N LEU A 180 15.06 3.00 30.49
CA LEU A 180 16.08 2.95 29.44
C LEU A 180 17.38 2.30 29.94
N ASN A 181 17.49 1.92 31.22
CA ASN A 181 18.63 1.22 31.82
C ASN A 181 18.59 -0.31 31.63
N THR A 182 18.26 -0.79 30.42
CA THR A 182 18.31 -2.20 30.03
C THR A 182 19.31 -2.44 28.90
N THR A 183 19.80 -3.67 28.72
CA THR A 183 20.74 -3.97 27.62
C THR A 183 19.98 -4.20 26.32
N LEU A 184 20.36 -3.51 25.24
CA LEU A 184 19.80 -3.73 23.91
C LEU A 184 20.23 -5.10 23.36
N GLN A 185 19.30 -5.93 22.87
CA GLN A 185 19.57 -7.30 22.40
C GLN A 185 18.84 -7.62 21.08
N PHE A 186 19.39 -8.57 20.29
CA PHE A 186 18.80 -9.09 19.04
C PHE A 186 18.49 -8.02 17.98
N ARG A 187 19.36 -7.01 17.89
CA ARG A 187 19.26 -5.89 16.94
C ARG A 187 20.57 -5.62 16.21
N ASP A 188 21.42 -6.64 16.05
CA ASP A 188 22.79 -6.47 15.55
C ASP A 188 22.84 -5.87 14.14
N VAL A 189 21.92 -6.31 13.27
CA VAL A 189 21.78 -5.78 11.91
C VAL A 189 21.32 -4.33 11.95
N GLU A 190 20.32 -4.00 12.76
CA GLU A 190 19.80 -2.64 12.91
C GLU A 190 20.83 -1.69 13.52
N ILE A 191 21.66 -2.16 14.45
CA ILE A 191 22.78 -1.39 15.03
C ILE A 191 23.82 -1.06 13.95
N GLN A 192 24.20 -2.03 13.11
CA GLN A 192 25.13 -1.79 12.01
C GLN A 192 24.57 -0.79 11.00
N ASN A 193 23.34 -1.01 10.55
CA ASN A 193 22.65 -0.11 9.62
C ASN A 193 22.52 1.31 10.20
N LEU A 194 22.26 1.44 11.50
CA LEU A 194 22.15 2.75 12.16
C LEU A 194 23.49 3.50 12.18
N ARG A 195 24.60 2.79 12.45
CA ARG A 195 25.94 3.39 12.42
C ARG A 195 26.35 3.83 11.02
N GLU A 196 26.13 2.98 10.02
CA GLU A 196 26.40 3.31 8.61
C GLU A 196 25.54 4.49 8.15
N SER A 197 24.28 4.52 8.57
CA SER A 197 23.35 5.60 8.28
C SER A 197 23.83 6.94 8.86
N LEU A 198 24.21 6.96 10.13
CA LEU A 198 24.73 8.16 10.80
C LEU A 198 26.02 8.68 10.15
N ALA A 199 26.83 7.83 9.51
CA ALA A 199 27.99 8.27 8.74
C ALA A 199 27.57 8.91 7.41
N ASN A 200 26.70 8.25 6.65
CA ASN A 200 26.45 8.56 5.24
C ASN A 200 25.31 9.55 4.99
N ASN A 201 24.43 9.79 5.97
CA ASN A 201 23.23 10.61 5.79
C ASN A 201 23.21 11.82 6.74
N GLN A 202 22.47 12.86 6.38
CA GLN A 202 22.22 14.00 7.29
C GLN A 202 21.19 13.64 8.36
N ILE A 203 20.22 12.80 8.01
CA ILE A 203 19.13 12.40 8.91
C ILE A 203 18.95 10.90 8.93
N THR A 204 18.72 10.35 10.12
CA THR A 204 18.37 8.96 10.31
C THR A 204 17.05 8.86 11.06
N PHE A 205 16.04 8.29 10.42
CA PHE A 205 14.75 8.02 11.03
C PHE A 205 14.69 6.58 11.51
N ILE A 206 14.24 6.36 12.75
CA ILE A 206 13.96 5.04 13.30
C ILE A 206 12.43 4.91 13.40
N THR A 207 11.84 4.15 12.50
CA THR A 207 10.39 3.89 12.44
C THR A 207 10.07 2.56 13.15
N GLY A 208 8.80 2.27 13.44
CA GLY A 208 8.36 1.05 14.12
C GLY A 208 7.18 1.25 15.08
N ALA A 209 6.51 0.15 15.44
CA ALA A 209 5.37 0.15 16.36
C ALA A 209 5.74 0.63 17.79
N ALA A 210 4.74 0.97 18.60
CA ALA A 210 4.98 1.37 19.99
C ALA A 210 5.58 0.21 20.81
N GLY A 211 6.61 0.50 21.63
CA GLY A 211 7.23 -0.49 22.52
C GLY A 211 8.31 -1.39 21.91
N VAL A 212 8.60 -1.32 20.60
CA VAL A 212 9.58 -2.19 19.91
C VAL A 212 11.07 -1.85 20.16
N GLY A 213 11.35 -0.80 20.95
CA GLY A 213 12.70 -0.42 21.38
C GLY A 213 13.36 0.76 20.64
N LYS A 214 12.60 1.56 19.90
CA LYS A 214 13.11 2.69 19.07
C LYS A 214 13.96 3.70 19.85
N THR A 215 13.41 4.27 20.93
CA THR A 215 14.05 5.29 21.77
C THR A 215 15.36 4.78 22.36
N LYS A 216 15.38 3.52 22.81
CA LYS A 216 16.57 2.88 23.39
C LYS A 216 17.67 2.69 22.35
N LEU A 217 17.33 2.13 21.17
CA LEU A 217 18.26 1.97 20.06
C LEU A 217 18.84 3.33 19.63
N ALA A 218 17.99 4.35 19.51
CA ALA A 218 18.39 5.69 19.11
C ALA A 218 19.41 6.28 20.07
N ILE A 219 19.11 6.33 21.37
CA ILE A 219 19.96 6.97 22.39
C ILE A 219 21.29 6.25 22.55
N ASP A 220 21.29 4.92 22.68
CA ASP A 220 22.51 4.14 22.94
C ASP A 220 23.53 4.30 21.81
N ILE A 221 23.06 4.25 20.57
CA ILE A 221 23.95 4.32 19.40
C ILE A 221 24.34 5.76 19.07
N SER A 222 23.41 6.72 19.17
CA SER A 222 23.70 8.11 18.82
C SER A 222 24.62 8.81 19.82
N SER A 223 24.46 8.54 21.12
CA SER A 223 25.35 9.07 22.15
C SER A 223 26.78 8.54 22.00
N LEU A 224 26.93 7.25 21.69
CA LEU A 224 28.22 6.62 21.41
C LEU A 224 28.85 7.19 20.13
N TYR A 225 28.09 7.28 19.05
CA TYR A 225 28.56 7.81 17.76
C TYR A 225 29.02 9.27 17.91
N ALA A 226 28.27 10.10 18.63
CA ALA A 226 28.63 11.49 18.86
C ALA A 226 29.98 11.62 19.58
N LYS A 227 30.19 10.78 20.61
CA LYS A 227 31.46 10.72 21.35
C LYS A 227 32.63 10.24 20.49
N GLU A 228 32.42 9.24 19.64
CA GLU A 228 33.46 8.68 18.75
C GLU A 228 33.87 9.64 17.62
N ASN A 229 32.95 10.50 17.17
CA ASN A 229 33.15 11.36 15.99
C ASN A 229 33.20 12.86 16.31
N GLY A 230 33.23 13.25 17.59
CA GLY A 230 33.41 14.66 18.00
C GLY A 230 32.18 15.55 17.85
N PHE A 231 30.96 14.98 17.85
CA PHE A 231 29.71 15.74 17.87
C PHE A 231 29.23 16.01 19.30
N ILE A 232 28.58 17.16 19.50
CA ILE A 232 27.85 17.47 20.74
C ILE A 232 26.45 16.83 20.63
N PHE A 233 26.15 15.90 21.53
CA PHE A 233 24.85 15.25 21.59
C PHE A 233 23.82 16.13 22.30
N LYS A 234 22.65 16.35 21.69
CA LYS A 234 21.49 17.00 22.32
C LYS A 234 20.22 16.21 22.03
N ALA A 235 19.31 16.10 22.99
CA ALA A 235 18.02 15.44 22.84
C ALA A 235 16.87 16.44 23.02
N ILE A 236 15.84 16.34 22.17
CA ILE A 236 14.64 17.17 22.22
C ILE A 236 13.48 16.36 22.79
N LEU A 237 12.86 16.87 23.87
CA LEU A 237 11.71 16.27 24.53
C LEU A 237 10.52 17.25 24.51
N ASN A 238 9.36 16.80 24.00
CA ASN A 238 8.16 17.64 23.93
C ASN A 238 7.59 17.91 25.32
N ARG A 239 7.30 19.17 25.63
CA ARG A 239 6.50 19.54 26.80
C ARG A 239 5.27 20.39 26.47
N GLY A 240 4.88 20.46 25.20
CA GLY A 240 3.74 21.24 24.73
C GLY A 240 4.00 22.76 24.66
N ALA A 241 5.25 23.19 24.81
CA ALA A 241 5.66 24.59 24.74
C ALA A 241 6.37 24.89 23.42
N ASN A 242 6.34 26.15 22.96
CA ASN A 242 7.03 26.55 21.73
C ASN A 242 8.57 26.45 21.89
N ILE A 243 9.21 25.62 21.07
CA ILE A 243 10.66 25.34 21.11
C ILE A 243 11.51 26.29 20.23
N PHE A 244 10.87 27.14 19.43
CA PHE A 244 11.53 27.93 18.39
C PHE A 244 12.68 28.80 18.90
N ASP A 245 12.48 29.52 20.01
CA ASP A 245 13.50 30.39 20.59
C ASP A 245 14.66 29.59 21.19
N ASP A 246 14.37 28.41 21.76
CA ASP A 246 15.38 27.49 22.32
C ASP A 246 16.30 26.96 21.20
N LEU A 247 15.74 26.56 20.05
CA LEU A 247 16.53 26.11 18.90
C LEU A 247 17.52 27.18 18.42
N LYS A 248 17.14 28.47 18.47
CA LYS A 248 18.00 29.58 18.08
C LYS A 248 19.15 29.83 19.06
N VAL A 249 18.95 29.56 20.34
CA VAL A 249 19.99 29.73 21.36
C VAL A 249 20.99 28.58 21.29
N TYR A 250 20.52 27.33 21.25
CA TYR A 250 21.37 26.15 21.37
C TYR A 250 22.19 25.80 20.13
N PHE A 251 21.72 26.15 18.92
CA PHE A 251 22.35 25.69 17.67
C PHE A 251 22.98 26.83 16.83
N ASN A 252 23.20 28.02 17.42
CA ASN A 252 23.71 29.19 16.71
C ASN A 252 25.21 29.11 16.35
N SER A 253 26.00 28.36 17.12
CA SER A 253 27.46 28.28 16.97
C SER A 253 27.89 27.84 15.56
N GLN A 254 28.85 28.54 14.95
CA GLN A 254 29.35 28.24 13.59
C GLN A 254 30.48 27.19 13.57
N SER A 255 31.13 26.93 14.70
CA SER A 255 32.28 26.01 14.79
C SER A 255 31.95 24.64 15.38
N GLU A 256 30.78 24.49 16.00
CA GLU A 256 30.38 23.26 16.68
C GLU A 256 29.56 22.33 15.77
N GLN A 257 29.75 21.03 15.96
CA GLN A 257 28.97 19.99 15.28
C GLN A 257 28.00 19.36 16.27
N TYR A 258 26.73 19.18 15.88
CA TYR A 258 25.69 18.65 16.75
C TYR A 258 25.08 17.37 16.21
N LEU A 259 24.81 16.41 17.09
CA LEU A 259 23.96 15.27 16.82
C LEU A 259 22.70 15.40 17.67
N ILE A 260 21.58 15.71 17.02
CA ILE A 260 20.31 16.01 17.66
C ILE A 260 19.42 14.76 17.62
N PHE A 261 19.06 14.24 18.79
CA PHE A 261 18.05 13.20 18.94
C PHE A 261 16.67 13.82 19.18
N ILE A 262 15.65 13.38 18.44
CA ILE A 262 14.27 13.76 18.68
C ILE A 262 13.44 12.49 18.91
N ASP A 263 12.87 12.34 20.10
CA ASP A 263 12.03 11.19 20.43
C ASP A 263 10.56 11.43 20.06
N ASP A 264 9.92 10.44 19.43
CA ASP A 264 8.55 10.48 18.92
C ASP A 264 8.29 11.79 18.14
N VAL A 265 8.97 11.97 17.00
CA VAL A 265 8.87 13.17 16.14
C VAL A 265 7.43 13.51 15.77
N ASN A 266 6.53 12.52 15.74
CA ASN A 266 5.08 12.73 15.56
C ASN A 266 4.48 13.70 16.58
N ARG A 267 5.00 13.74 17.82
CA ARG A 267 4.57 14.68 18.85
C ARG A 267 5.14 16.08 18.63
N ILE A 268 6.25 16.24 17.89
CA ILE A 268 7.01 17.50 17.80
C ILE A 268 7.43 17.86 16.36
N HIS A 269 6.59 17.56 15.37
CA HIS A 269 6.91 17.73 13.95
C HIS A 269 7.37 19.15 13.60
N LEU A 270 6.83 20.17 14.28
CA LEU A 270 7.24 21.58 14.14
C LEU A 270 8.73 21.81 14.46
N SER A 271 9.33 21.06 15.38
CA SER A 271 10.75 21.18 15.71
C SER A 271 11.65 20.81 14.54
N LEU A 272 11.28 19.74 13.81
CA LEU A 272 12.03 19.27 12.65
C LEU A 272 11.90 20.30 11.51
N GLU A 273 10.71 20.86 11.31
CA GLU A 273 10.44 21.93 10.34
C GLU A 273 11.26 23.20 10.66
N TYR A 274 11.31 23.64 11.92
CA TYR A 274 12.15 24.77 12.35
C TYR A 274 13.65 24.49 12.18
N LEU A 275 14.11 23.26 12.41
CA LEU A 275 15.50 22.89 12.15
C LEU A 275 15.84 23.00 10.65
N PHE A 276 14.93 22.60 9.75
CA PHE A 276 15.15 22.76 8.31
C PHE A 276 15.15 24.21 7.85
N GLU A 277 14.20 25.01 8.33
CA GLU A 277 14.06 26.41 7.93
C GLU A 277 15.27 27.26 8.34
N TYR A 278 15.80 27.05 9.55
CA TYR A 278 16.88 27.89 10.10
C TYR A 278 18.28 27.29 9.96
N TYR A 279 18.38 25.96 9.91
CA TYR A 279 19.67 25.27 9.91
C TYR A 279 19.85 24.32 8.72
N GLY A 280 19.02 24.45 7.67
CA GLY A 280 19.10 23.62 6.46
C GLY A 280 20.49 23.55 5.84
N GLU A 281 21.26 24.65 5.81
CA GLU A 281 22.66 24.64 5.33
C GLU A 281 23.59 23.82 6.22
N LYS A 282 23.49 23.97 7.55
CA LYS A 282 24.29 23.21 8.52
C LYS A 282 23.97 21.72 8.47
N ILE A 283 22.69 21.39 8.27
CA ILE A 283 22.21 20.02 8.07
C ILE A 283 22.81 19.48 6.76
N ASN A 284 22.64 20.17 5.64
CA ASN A 284 23.19 19.76 4.33
C ASN A 284 24.71 19.51 4.38
N GLN A 285 25.47 20.37 5.06
CA GLN A 285 26.93 20.26 5.24
C GLN A 285 27.35 19.16 6.23
N GLY A 286 26.40 18.52 6.94
CA GLY A 286 26.66 17.46 7.91
C GLY A 286 27.22 17.95 9.25
N THR A 287 27.25 19.27 9.48
CA THR A 287 27.62 19.86 10.78
C THR A 287 26.51 19.66 11.82
N ILE A 288 25.26 19.54 11.39
CA ILE A 288 24.15 19.07 12.21
C ILE A 288 23.64 17.76 11.62
N LYS A 289 23.68 16.68 12.42
CA LYS A 289 23.05 15.40 12.11
C LYS A 289 21.83 15.20 13.01
N ILE A 290 20.76 14.63 12.46
CA ILE A 290 19.52 14.41 13.19
C ILE A 290 19.22 12.91 13.23
N ILE A 291 18.91 12.41 14.42
CA ILE A 291 18.32 11.08 14.61
C ILE A 291 16.94 11.24 15.24
N ALA A 292 15.95 10.55 14.69
CA ALA A 292 14.56 10.80 15.03
C ALA A 292 13.78 9.50 15.11
N THR A 293 13.05 9.26 16.20
CA THR A 293 12.12 8.12 16.29
C THR A 293 10.75 8.53 15.79
N ILE A 294 10.09 7.65 15.02
CA ILE A 294 8.77 7.89 14.44
C ILE A 294 7.92 6.64 14.67
N ARG A 295 6.62 6.82 14.91
CA ARG A 295 5.64 5.72 14.89
C ARG A 295 5.16 5.45 13.46
N ASP A 296 4.81 4.20 13.16
CA ASP A 296 4.50 3.75 11.79
C ASP A 296 3.43 4.61 11.10
N TYR A 297 2.39 5.03 11.81
CA TYR A 297 1.31 5.88 11.26
C TYR A 297 1.76 7.30 10.87
N ALA A 298 2.91 7.77 11.37
CA ALA A 298 3.44 9.11 11.10
C ALA A 298 4.57 9.13 10.06
N LYS A 299 4.99 7.95 9.57
CA LYS A 299 6.12 7.76 8.64
C LYS A 299 5.90 8.48 7.31
N GLU A 300 4.84 8.13 6.58
CA GLU A 300 4.60 8.64 5.22
C GLU A 300 4.43 10.16 5.22
N LYS A 301 3.65 10.68 6.19
CA LYS A 301 3.41 12.12 6.36
C LYS A 301 4.69 12.93 6.63
N LEU A 302 5.69 12.35 7.30
CA LEU A 302 6.93 13.05 7.61
C LEU A 302 7.89 13.02 6.41
N PHE A 303 8.01 11.88 5.72
CA PHE A 303 8.95 11.74 4.61
C PHE A 303 8.58 12.60 3.41
N ASP A 304 7.28 12.79 3.17
CA ASP A 304 6.77 13.68 2.11
C ASP A 304 7.08 15.17 2.35
N LYS A 305 7.42 15.53 3.59
CA LYS A 305 7.79 16.91 4.00
C LYS A 305 9.29 17.18 3.93
N LEU A 306 10.13 16.17 3.74
CA LEU A 306 11.59 16.34 3.76
C LEU A 306 12.07 17.09 2.52
N PRO A 307 12.91 18.14 2.68
CA PRO A 307 13.52 18.83 1.55
C PRO A 307 14.34 17.86 0.69
N LYS A 308 14.15 17.88 -0.63
CA LYS A 308 14.87 17.01 -1.59
C LYS A 308 16.39 17.12 -1.51
N SER A 309 16.93 18.22 -0.98
CA SER A 309 18.36 18.46 -0.83
C SER A 309 19.00 17.70 0.34
N ILE A 310 18.20 17.18 1.28
CA ILE A 310 18.67 16.51 2.49
C ILE A 310 18.59 15.00 2.27
N SER A 311 19.72 14.30 2.38
CA SER A 311 19.70 12.83 2.38
C SER A 311 19.27 12.33 3.75
N TYR A 312 18.34 11.39 3.75
CA TYR A 312 17.89 10.70 4.93
C TYR A 312 17.91 9.19 4.69
N TYR A 313 17.99 8.46 5.79
CA TYR A 313 17.85 7.01 5.78
C TYR A 313 16.77 6.61 6.77
N GLU A 314 15.88 5.75 6.33
CA GLU A 314 14.90 5.12 7.19
C GLU A 314 15.41 3.76 7.68
N LEU A 315 15.45 3.60 8.99
CA LEU A 315 15.61 2.33 9.67
C LEU A 315 14.27 1.88 10.27
N GLU A 316 13.57 0.98 9.58
CA GLU A 316 12.35 0.37 10.10
C GLU A 316 12.65 -0.68 11.17
N LEU A 317 12.25 -0.38 12.41
CA LEU A 317 12.40 -1.28 13.55
C LEU A 317 11.16 -2.15 13.72
N LYS A 318 11.19 -3.33 13.11
CA LYS A 318 10.08 -4.30 13.15
C LYS A 318 9.88 -4.88 14.56
N PRO A 319 8.66 -5.33 14.92
CA PRO A 319 8.46 -6.16 16.11
C PRO A 319 9.44 -7.35 16.12
N LEU A 320 9.91 -7.73 17.30
CA LEU A 320 10.77 -8.90 17.42
C LEU A 320 9.99 -10.16 17.04
N SER A 321 10.68 -11.15 16.45
CA SER A 321 10.06 -12.46 16.23
C SER A 321 9.72 -13.12 17.56
N ASP A 322 8.72 -13.99 17.57
CA ASP A 322 8.36 -14.77 18.75
C ASP A 322 9.57 -15.52 19.29
N ASP A 323 10.41 -16.10 18.42
CA ASP A 323 11.67 -16.75 18.83
C ASP A 323 12.66 -15.79 19.50
N SER A 324 12.73 -14.54 19.05
CA SER A 324 13.59 -13.53 19.67
C SER A 324 13.03 -13.11 21.04
N ILE A 325 11.71 -12.93 21.14
CA ILE A 325 11.02 -12.69 22.40
C ILE A 325 11.27 -13.82 23.40
N LYS A 326 11.11 -15.08 22.96
CA LYS A 326 11.34 -16.28 23.77
C LYS A 326 12.79 -16.32 24.28
N LYS A 327 13.77 -16.04 23.43
CA LYS A 327 15.20 -15.98 23.82
C LYS A 327 15.53 -14.85 24.79
N ILE A 328 14.93 -13.66 24.62
CA ILE A 328 15.08 -12.54 25.57
C ILE A 328 14.57 -12.97 26.94
N VAL A 329 13.39 -13.58 26.99
CA VAL A 329 12.76 -14.06 28.22
C VAL A 329 13.57 -15.19 28.88
N GLU A 330 14.08 -16.13 28.10
CA GLU A 330 14.99 -17.19 28.55
C GLU A 330 16.26 -16.60 29.18
N LYS A 331 16.88 -15.61 28.53
CA LYS A 331 18.16 -15.05 28.98
C LYS A 331 18.02 -14.16 30.22
N GLU A 332 17.05 -13.24 30.22
CA GLU A 332 16.87 -12.27 31.31
C GLU A 332 16.19 -12.89 32.54
N TYR A 333 15.25 -13.82 32.33
CA TYR A 333 14.42 -14.38 33.41
C TYR A 333 14.67 -15.87 33.68
N SER A 334 15.45 -16.58 32.85
CA SER A 334 15.73 -18.02 32.99
C SER A 334 14.48 -18.92 32.89
N ILE A 335 13.48 -18.49 32.10
CA ILE A 335 12.24 -19.24 31.85
C ILE A 335 12.44 -20.10 30.59
N THR A 336 12.41 -21.43 30.72
CA THR A 336 12.65 -22.37 29.60
C THR A 336 11.45 -23.25 29.25
N ASN A 337 10.32 -23.11 29.97
CA ASN A 337 9.11 -23.88 29.69
C ASN A 337 8.43 -23.36 28.42
N HIS A 338 8.28 -24.23 27.43
CA HIS A 338 7.70 -23.91 26.12
C HIS A 338 6.30 -23.28 26.20
N LEU A 339 5.44 -23.74 27.12
CA LEU A 339 4.08 -23.20 27.25
C LEU A 339 4.09 -21.77 27.81
N TYR A 340 5.00 -21.44 28.71
CA TYR A 340 5.20 -20.05 29.18
C TYR A 340 5.75 -19.18 28.07
N LEU A 341 6.72 -19.69 27.33
CA LEU A 341 7.37 -18.97 26.25
C LEU A 341 6.41 -18.66 25.11
N GLU A 342 5.55 -19.61 24.70
CA GLU A 342 4.48 -19.36 23.73
C GLU A 342 3.49 -18.33 24.25
N ARG A 343 2.97 -18.49 25.47
CA ARG A 343 1.98 -17.55 26.00
C ARG A 343 2.56 -16.14 26.19
N ILE A 344 3.80 -16.00 26.63
CA ILE A 344 4.48 -14.70 26.74
C ILE A 344 4.69 -14.09 25.36
N ALA A 345 5.07 -14.88 24.35
CA ALA A 345 5.18 -14.40 22.97
C ALA A 345 3.82 -13.96 22.41
N ASP A 346 2.74 -14.70 22.68
CA ASP A 346 1.37 -14.38 22.29
C ASP A 346 0.86 -13.08 22.94
N ILE A 347 1.18 -12.85 24.22
CA ILE A 347 0.85 -11.61 24.94
C ILE A 347 1.69 -10.45 24.39
N ALA A 348 2.97 -10.70 24.11
CA ALA A 348 3.89 -9.67 23.66
C ALA A 348 3.66 -9.26 22.21
N GLN A 349 3.26 -10.19 21.34
CA GLN A 349 3.13 -9.99 19.89
C GLN A 349 4.35 -9.26 19.29
N GLY A 350 5.56 -9.66 19.69
CA GLY A 350 6.81 -9.04 19.26
C GLY A 350 7.18 -7.72 19.96
N ASN A 351 6.43 -7.30 20.99
CA ASN A 351 6.73 -6.17 21.87
C ASN A 351 7.62 -6.59 23.06
N PRO A 352 8.91 -6.24 23.08
CA PRO A 352 9.84 -6.64 24.15
C PRO A 352 9.40 -6.14 25.54
N ARG A 353 8.73 -4.99 25.61
CA ARG A 353 8.25 -4.41 26.87
C ARG A 353 7.18 -5.29 27.52
N LEU A 354 6.20 -5.76 26.75
CA LEU A 354 5.16 -6.68 27.23
C LEU A 354 5.75 -8.07 27.57
N ALA A 355 6.74 -8.52 26.80
CA ALA A 355 7.40 -9.81 27.04
C ALA A 355 8.16 -9.87 28.38
N LEU A 356 9.04 -8.89 28.64
CA LEU A 356 9.81 -8.83 29.89
C LEU A 356 8.89 -8.73 31.11
N MET A 357 7.77 -8.04 30.94
CA MET A 357 6.76 -7.86 31.96
C MET A 357 6.04 -9.17 32.30
N ALA A 358 5.53 -9.88 31.29
CA ALA A 358 4.90 -11.19 31.47
C ALA A 358 5.88 -12.22 32.05
N ALA A 359 7.13 -12.19 31.61
CA ALA A 359 8.20 -13.02 32.18
C ALA A 359 8.43 -12.77 33.68
N SER A 360 8.41 -11.51 34.12
CA SER A 360 8.61 -11.17 35.53
C SER A 360 7.55 -11.79 36.44
N ILE A 361 6.30 -11.87 35.98
CA ILE A 361 5.18 -12.46 36.73
C ILE A 361 5.27 -13.97 36.77
N VAL A 362 5.58 -14.59 35.63
CA VAL A 362 5.81 -16.04 35.56
C VAL A 362 6.93 -16.44 36.53
N LYS A 363 8.01 -15.66 36.62
CA LYS A 363 9.11 -15.93 37.56
C LYS A 363 8.69 -15.79 39.03
N LYS A 364 7.80 -14.84 39.36
CA LYS A 364 7.27 -14.65 40.72
C LYS A 364 6.27 -15.73 41.13
N GLN A 365 5.33 -16.07 40.25
CA GLN A 365 4.16 -16.91 40.59
C GLN A 365 4.31 -18.37 40.17
N ASN A 366 5.16 -18.68 39.19
CA ASN A 366 5.47 -20.01 38.69
C ASN A 366 4.25 -20.88 38.32
N ARG A 367 3.21 -20.28 37.73
CA ARG A 367 1.99 -20.96 37.23
C ARG A 367 1.49 -20.32 35.93
N LEU A 368 0.82 -21.09 35.07
CA LEU A 368 0.43 -20.64 33.70
C LEU A 368 -0.87 -19.85 33.68
N ASP A 369 -1.78 -20.15 34.60
CA ASP A 369 -2.97 -19.37 34.92
C ASP A 369 -2.65 -17.90 35.26
N ALA A 370 -1.47 -17.63 35.84
CA ALA A 370 -1.04 -16.28 36.22
C ALA A 370 -0.86 -15.28 35.06
N ILE A 371 -0.81 -15.74 33.81
CA ILE A 371 -0.70 -14.90 32.61
C ILE A 371 -1.85 -15.14 31.61
N TYR A 372 -2.90 -15.87 32.02
CA TYR A 372 -4.16 -15.89 31.27
C TYR A 372 -4.96 -14.61 31.49
N ASP A 373 -4.91 -14.06 32.70
CA ASP A 373 -5.45 -12.75 33.03
C ASP A 373 -4.32 -11.73 33.24
N VAL A 374 -4.07 -10.90 32.23
CA VAL A 374 -3.09 -9.80 32.30
C VAL A 374 -3.55 -8.64 33.20
N THR A 375 -4.73 -8.69 33.81
CA THR A 375 -5.18 -7.66 34.76
C THR A 375 -4.19 -7.51 35.90
N THR A 376 -3.71 -8.62 36.48
CA THR A 376 -2.66 -8.57 37.51
C THR A 376 -1.33 -8.01 37.01
N LEU A 377 -1.04 -8.19 35.72
CA LEU A 377 0.13 -7.62 35.04
C LEU A 377 0.02 -6.10 34.94
N TYR A 378 -1.11 -5.58 34.46
CA TYR A 378 -1.36 -4.15 34.41
C TYR A 378 -1.53 -3.51 35.79
N ASP A 379 -2.16 -4.19 36.74
CA ASP A 379 -2.30 -3.74 38.13
C ASP A 379 -0.92 -3.60 38.80
N GLU A 380 -0.01 -4.57 38.61
CA GLU A 380 1.38 -4.46 39.08
C GLU A 380 2.12 -3.33 38.37
N TYR A 381 1.88 -3.09 37.07
CA TYR A 381 2.52 -2.00 36.32
C TYR A 381 2.14 -0.61 36.82
N PHE A 382 0.84 -0.38 36.94
CA PHE A 382 0.28 0.89 37.35
C PHE A 382 0.19 0.97 38.89
N SER A 383 0.72 -0.01 39.62
CA SER A 383 0.81 0.02 41.08
C SER A 383 1.67 1.17 41.62
N SER A 384 2.64 1.69 40.85
CA SER A 384 3.41 2.89 41.19
C SER A 384 2.55 4.17 41.17
N ILE A 385 1.37 4.09 40.53
CA ILE A 385 0.37 5.13 40.32
C ILE A 385 -0.82 4.92 41.28
N LYS A 386 -0.70 4.04 42.30
CA LYS A 386 -1.78 3.71 43.26
C LYS A 386 -2.49 4.93 43.88
N LYS A 387 -1.76 6.03 44.11
CA LYS A 387 -2.35 7.29 44.60
C LYS A 387 -3.25 7.99 43.57
N ASP A 388 -2.92 7.89 42.29
CA ASP A 388 -3.73 8.46 41.22
C ASP A 388 -4.86 7.47 40.84
N ILE A 389 -4.63 6.15 40.90
CA ILE A 389 -5.69 5.12 40.85
C ILE A 389 -6.71 5.32 41.98
N GLU A 390 -6.29 5.69 43.19
CA GLU A 390 -7.22 6.10 44.24
C GLU A 390 -8.08 7.33 43.87
N ILE A 391 -7.61 8.25 43.01
CA ILE A 391 -8.42 9.37 42.48
C ILE A 391 -9.51 8.83 41.55
N PHE A 392 -9.15 7.89 40.67
CA PHE A 392 -10.10 7.17 39.82
C PHE A 392 -11.11 6.38 40.66
N GLU A 393 -10.71 5.77 41.78
CA GLU A 393 -11.62 5.01 42.65
C GLU A 393 -12.61 5.89 43.42
N LYS A 394 -12.28 7.17 43.67
CA LYS A 394 -13.10 8.12 44.47
C LYS A 394 -14.03 9.03 43.64
N ASN A 395 -13.85 9.13 42.32
CA ASN A 395 -14.65 10.01 41.45
C ASN A 395 -15.27 9.25 40.26
N ASP A 396 -16.53 8.86 40.40
CA ASP A 396 -17.25 8.08 39.37
C ASP A 396 -17.44 8.86 38.06
N LEU A 397 -17.51 10.20 38.11
CA LEU A 397 -17.62 11.03 36.91
C LEU A 397 -16.31 11.05 36.11
N LEU A 398 -15.16 10.97 36.79
CA LEU A 398 -13.85 10.93 36.17
C LEU A 398 -13.61 9.58 35.49
N LEU A 399 -14.04 8.47 36.11
CA LEU A 399 -14.08 7.15 35.48
C LEU A 399 -14.99 7.10 34.25
N LEU A 400 -16.18 7.70 34.35
CA LEU A 400 -17.08 7.83 33.21
C LEU A 400 -16.45 8.62 32.06
N SER A 401 -15.74 9.70 32.37
CA SER A 401 -15.04 10.51 31.37
C SER A 401 -13.98 9.67 30.64
N VAL A 402 -13.18 8.87 31.37
CA VAL A 402 -12.19 7.96 30.76
C VAL A 402 -12.83 6.92 29.87
N ALA A 403 -13.94 6.31 30.29
CA ALA A 403 -14.61 5.27 29.51
C ALA A 403 -15.22 5.82 28.22
N ILE A 404 -15.80 7.04 28.27
CA ILE A 404 -16.33 7.72 27.08
C ILE A 404 -15.19 8.04 26.11
N ILE A 405 -14.09 8.64 26.59
CA ILE A 405 -12.93 8.97 25.74
C ILE A 405 -12.32 7.69 25.14
N SER A 406 -12.20 6.61 25.92
CA SER A 406 -11.64 5.34 25.45
C SER A 406 -12.53 4.67 24.40
N PHE A 407 -13.86 4.73 24.55
CA PHE A 407 -14.80 4.18 23.56
C PHE A 407 -14.77 4.97 22.23
N PHE A 408 -14.82 6.30 22.29
CA PHE A 408 -14.81 7.13 21.08
C PHE A 408 -13.41 7.30 20.48
N ARG A 409 -12.36 7.07 21.29
CA ARG A 409 -10.94 7.38 21.08
C ARG A 409 -10.63 8.88 21.01
N ILE A 410 -11.48 9.64 20.34
CA ILE A 410 -11.36 11.09 20.13
C ILE A 410 -12.70 11.77 20.40
N ILE A 411 -12.67 12.88 21.12
CA ILE A 411 -13.83 13.76 21.31
C ILE A 411 -13.47 15.17 20.86
N ASP A 412 -14.28 15.74 19.97
CA ASP A 412 -14.17 17.12 19.51
C ASP A 412 -15.29 17.96 20.13
N ARG A 413 -14.92 18.95 20.96
CA ARG A 413 -15.85 19.87 21.63
C ARG A 413 -16.66 20.71 20.65
N GLU A 414 -16.14 20.94 19.44
CA GLU A 414 -16.86 21.68 18.39
C GLU A 414 -17.80 20.79 17.57
N ASN A 415 -17.71 19.45 17.70
CA ASN A 415 -18.63 18.52 17.06
C ASN A 415 -19.93 18.42 17.86
N THR A 416 -20.84 19.37 17.60
CA THR A 416 -22.12 19.48 18.31
C THR A 416 -22.95 18.19 18.27
N GLN A 417 -22.91 17.43 17.17
CA GLN A 417 -23.63 16.15 17.09
C GLN A 417 -23.04 15.10 18.04
N GLN A 418 -21.70 14.97 18.10
CA GLN A 418 -21.05 14.05 19.03
C GLN A 418 -21.34 14.44 20.48
N ILE A 419 -21.25 15.74 20.79
CA ILE A 419 -21.51 16.27 22.13
C ILE A 419 -22.97 16.01 22.54
N ASP A 420 -23.95 16.38 21.72
CA ASP A 420 -25.38 16.16 21.99
C ASP A 420 -25.69 14.68 22.26
N MET A 421 -25.03 13.76 21.55
CA MET A 421 -25.21 12.32 21.73
C MET A 421 -24.64 11.84 23.07
N ILE A 422 -23.46 12.31 23.45
CA ILE A 422 -22.83 11.98 24.74
C ILE A 422 -23.67 12.52 25.89
N GLU A 423 -24.08 13.79 25.83
CA GLU A 423 -24.89 14.40 26.89
C GLU A 423 -26.23 13.67 27.08
N LYS A 424 -26.92 13.32 25.99
CA LYS A 424 -28.18 12.56 26.04
C LYS A 424 -28.03 11.14 26.57
N ALA A 425 -26.91 10.47 26.26
CA ALA A 425 -26.68 9.09 26.68
C ALA A 425 -26.38 8.96 28.18
N PHE A 426 -25.67 9.95 28.75
CA PHE A 426 -25.19 9.89 30.13
C PHE A 426 -25.84 10.90 31.08
N ASP A 427 -26.73 11.77 30.59
CA ASP A 427 -27.41 12.83 31.36
C ASP A 427 -26.43 13.75 32.11
N ILE A 428 -25.32 14.10 31.44
CA ILE A 428 -24.23 14.89 31.99
C ILE A 428 -23.80 15.94 30.97
N SER A 429 -23.66 17.19 31.40
CA SER A 429 -23.16 18.27 30.56
C SER A 429 -21.71 18.06 30.14
N ILE A 430 -21.37 18.40 28.91
CA ILE A 430 -20.02 18.28 28.37
C ILE A 430 -19.00 19.09 29.17
N ASP A 431 -19.38 20.23 29.73
CA ASP A 431 -18.51 21.05 30.57
C ASP A 431 -18.09 20.33 31.87
N ALA A 432 -18.93 19.44 32.40
CA ALA A 432 -18.59 18.62 33.56
C ALA A 432 -17.60 17.51 33.18
N ILE A 433 -17.76 16.91 32.00
CA ILE A 433 -16.79 15.93 31.44
C ILE A 433 -15.46 16.62 31.14
N TRP A 434 -15.49 17.85 30.58
CA TRP A 434 -14.29 18.58 30.17
C TRP A 434 -13.40 19.00 31.33
N LYS A 435 -13.97 19.33 32.50
CA LYS A 435 -13.20 19.58 33.72
C LYS A 435 -12.38 18.36 34.15
N ASN A 436 -12.96 17.16 34.02
CA ASN A 436 -12.23 15.93 34.30
C ASN A 436 -11.19 15.64 33.21
N ILE A 437 -11.48 15.94 31.95
CA ILE A 437 -10.50 15.83 30.86
C ILE A 437 -9.26 16.70 31.14
N GLU A 438 -9.43 17.94 31.60
CA GLU A 438 -8.32 18.81 32.00
C GLU A 438 -7.49 18.21 33.14
N GLU A 439 -8.14 17.54 34.10
CA GLU A 439 -7.46 16.81 35.17
C GLU A 439 -6.70 15.57 34.64
N LEU A 440 -7.34 14.79 33.76
CA LEU A 440 -6.73 13.63 33.09
C LEU A 440 -5.51 14.03 32.24
N HIS A 441 -5.57 15.20 31.59
CA HIS A 441 -4.46 15.74 30.82
C HIS A 441 -3.28 16.12 31.72
N ARG A 442 -3.57 16.70 32.89
CA ARG A 442 -2.57 17.01 33.92
C ARG A 442 -1.90 15.75 34.50
N LEU A 443 -2.60 14.62 34.46
CA LEU A 443 -2.09 13.31 34.86
C LEU A 443 -1.42 12.54 33.71
N GLU A 444 -1.28 13.16 32.53
CA GLU A 444 -0.71 12.56 31.31
C GLU A 444 -1.48 11.31 30.80
N VAL A 445 -2.78 11.21 31.11
CA VAL A 445 -3.65 10.11 30.64
C VAL A 445 -4.24 10.40 29.26
N VAL A 446 -4.51 11.68 28.97
CA VAL A 446 -5.09 12.14 27.70
C VAL A 446 -4.30 13.33 27.14
N ASP A 447 -4.24 13.42 25.81
CA ASP A 447 -3.64 14.54 25.09
C ASP A 447 -4.75 15.51 24.67
N MET A 448 -4.47 16.82 24.77
CA MET A 448 -5.41 17.88 24.40
C MET A 448 -4.82 18.82 23.36
N TYR A 449 -5.60 19.15 22.33
CA TYR A 449 -5.27 20.17 21.33
C TYR A 449 -6.16 21.39 21.50
N GLU A 450 -5.55 22.56 21.72
CA GLU A 450 -6.21 23.87 21.89
C GLU A 450 -7.41 23.88 22.86
N ASN A 451 -7.42 22.97 23.86
CA ASN A 451 -8.54 22.75 24.78
C ASN A 451 -9.90 22.39 24.11
N ASN A 452 -9.89 21.99 22.84
CA ASN A 452 -11.12 21.68 22.07
C ASN A 452 -11.18 20.23 21.61
N VAL A 453 -10.06 19.51 21.54
CA VAL A 453 -10.02 18.11 21.11
C VAL A 453 -9.25 17.31 22.14
N VAL A 454 -9.79 16.16 22.55
CA VAL A 454 -9.14 15.22 23.46
C VAL A 454 -8.99 13.85 22.81
N LYS A 455 -7.87 13.19 23.09
CA LYS A 455 -7.61 11.78 22.74
C LYS A 455 -6.80 11.10 23.83
N VAL A 456 -6.80 9.76 23.87
CA VAL A 456 -6.01 9.03 24.89
C VAL A 456 -4.52 9.01 24.53
N SER A 457 -3.64 9.27 25.49
CA SER A 457 -2.18 9.40 25.25
C SER A 457 -1.48 8.05 25.00
N ASP A 458 -2.05 6.96 25.52
CA ASP A 458 -1.56 5.59 25.38
C ASP A 458 -2.72 4.60 25.22
N GLN A 459 -2.73 3.86 24.10
CA GLN A 459 -3.79 2.93 23.74
C GLN A 459 -3.87 1.70 24.69
N ILE A 460 -2.73 1.26 25.23
CA ILE A 460 -2.67 0.14 26.16
C ILE A 460 -3.32 0.56 27.48
N LEU A 461 -2.98 1.76 27.98
CA LEU A 461 -3.62 2.34 29.15
C LEU A 461 -5.12 2.56 28.95
N SER A 462 -5.53 3.09 27.79
CA SER A 462 -6.95 3.25 27.42
C SER A 462 -7.72 1.94 27.53
N THR A 463 -7.18 0.88 26.91
CA THR A 463 -7.79 -0.44 26.88
C THR A 463 -7.95 -1.01 28.29
N TYR A 464 -6.90 -0.91 29.12
CA TYR A 464 -6.94 -1.37 30.51
C TYR A 464 -7.93 -0.57 31.36
N LEU A 465 -7.96 0.76 31.28
CA LEU A 465 -8.89 1.57 32.07
C LEU A 465 -10.34 1.32 31.68
N PHE A 466 -10.63 1.13 30.38
CA PHE A 466 -11.95 0.74 29.92
C PHE A 466 -12.34 -0.65 30.44
N TYR A 467 -11.42 -1.63 30.36
CA TYR A 467 -11.62 -2.97 30.92
C TYR A 467 -12.00 -2.93 32.40
N LYS A 468 -11.15 -2.28 33.20
CA LYS A 468 -11.30 -2.20 34.65
C LYS A 468 -12.61 -1.54 35.05
N THR A 469 -12.94 -0.40 34.44
CA THR A 469 -14.11 0.39 34.84
C THR A 469 -15.44 -0.26 34.44
N VAL A 470 -15.50 -0.89 33.27
CA VAL A 470 -16.73 -1.44 32.69
C VAL A 470 -16.97 -2.89 33.12
N PHE A 471 -15.93 -3.73 33.13
CA PHE A 471 -16.07 -5.18 33.31
C PHE A 471 -15.71 -5.66 34.70
N VAL A 472 -14.65 -5.13 35.31
CA VAL A 472 -14.17 -5.55 36.64
C VAL A 472 -14.94 -4.86 37.75
N ASP A 473 -14.83 -3.53 37.80
CA ASP A 473 -15.44 -2.71 38.85
C ASP A 473 -16.95 -2.51 38.59
N LYS A 474 -17.41 -2.75 37.35
CA LYS A 474 -18.79 -2.64 36.89
C LYS A 474 -19.43 -1.29 37.25
N LYS A 475 -18.62 -0.22 37.36
CA LYS A 475 -19.07 1.13 37.69
C LYS A 475 -19.82 1.79 36.54
N ILE A 476 -19.57 1.35 35.32
CA ILE A 476 -20.22 1.84 34.11
C ILE A 476 -20.92 0.69 33.41
N ASN A 477 -22.22 0.84 33.18
CA ASN A 477 -23.01 -0.17 32.49
C ASN A 477 -22.83 -0.07 30.97
N ILE A 478 -22.19 -1.08 30.36
CA ILE A 478 -22.00 -1.19 28.91
C ILE A 478 -23.32 -1.19 28.12
N GLY A 479 -24.43 -1.59 28.74
CA GLY A 479 -25.76 -1.53 28.14
C GLY A 479 -26.22 -0.12 27.75
N ILE A 480 -25.74 0.93 28.46
CA ILE A 480 -26.00 2.33 28.08
C ILE A 480 -25.37 2.63 26.72
N PHE A 481 -24.13 2.17 26.51
CA PHE A 481 -23.44 2.36 25.24
C PHE A 481 -24.18 1.62 24.12
N LEU A 482 -24.54 0.36 24.32
CA LEU A 482 -25.26 -0.43 23.32
C LEU A 482 -26.58 0.23 22.92
N LYS A 483 -27.39 0.65 23.91
CA LYS A 483 -28.69 1.29 23.67
C LYS A 483 -28.60 2.59 22.88
N HIS A 484 -27.60 3.42 23.15
CA HIS A 484 -27.50 4.77 22.56
C HIS A 484 -26.64 4.85 21.31
N PHE A 485 -25.68 3.94 21.14
CA PHE A 485 -24.68 4.03 20.06
C PHE A 485 -24.71 2.86 19.07
N PHE A 486 -25.35 1.72 19.38
CA PHE A 486 -25.51 0.63 18.42
C PHE A 486 -26.81 0.80 17.60
N PRO A 487 -26.82 0.54 16.28
CA PRO A 487 -25.74 0.00 15.44
C PRO A 487 -24.84 1.08 14.80
N SER A 488 -25.19 2.37 14.95
CA SER A 488 -24.53 3.50 14.26
C SER A 488 -23.02 3.57 14.49
N PHE A 489 -22.55 3.16 15.66
CA PHE A 489 -21.13 3.15 16.06
C PHE A 489 -20.59 1.72 16.23
N LYS A 490 -21.12 0.71 15.51
CA LYS A 490 -20.66 -0.69 15.60
C LYS A 490 -19.14 -0.86 15.50
N GLY A 491 -18.47 -0.09 14.64
CA GLY A 491 -17.02 -0.12 14.50
C GLY A 491 -16.29 0.21 15.81
N LYS A 492 -16.81 1.17 16.59
CA LYS A 492 -16.25 1.53 17.90
C LYS A 492 -16.42 0.41 18.94
N PHE A 493 -17.50 -0.36 18.86
CA PHE A 493 -17.64 -1.56 19.71
C PHE A 493 -16.60 -2.63 19.34
N VAL A 494 -16.41 -2.91 18.05
CA VAL A 494 -15.40 -3.86 17.58
C VAL A 494 -14.00 -3.41 18.01
N ASP A 495 -13.68 -2.14 17.81
CA ASP A 495 -12.40 -1.51 18.16
C ASP A 495 -12.11 -1.50 19.66
N ALA A 496 -13.15 -1.38 20.49
CA ALA A 496 -13.02 -1.40 21.95
C ALA A 496 -13.00 -2.82 22.51
N LEU A 497 -13.81 -3.75 22.00
CA LEU A 497 -13.99 -5.09 22.56
C LEU A 497 -12.95 -6.11 22.08
N ASN A 498 -12.51 -6.06 20.82
CA ASN A 498 -11.56 -7.06 20.30
C ASN A 498 -10.21 -7.10 21.05
N PRO A 499 -9.57 -5.94 21.36
CA PRO A 499 -8.37 -5.94 22.19
C PRO A 499 -8.63 -6.52 23.59
N LEU A 500 -9.84 -6.31 24.12
CA LEU A 500 -10.24 -6.80 25.44
C LEU A 500 -10.38 -8.32 25.46
N LEU A 501 -11.14 -8.87 24.52
CA LEU A 501 -11.43 -10.30 24.41
C LEU A 501 -10.16 -11.13 24.18
N SER A 502 -9.13 -10.55 23.56
CA SER A 502 -7.84 -11.20 23.30
C SER A 502 -6.85 -11.09 24.46
N SER A 503 -6.90 -10.01 25.23
CA SER A 503 -5.88 -9.70 26.24
C SER A 503 -6.33 -10.06 27.66
N PHE A 504 -7.59 -9.85 28.02
CA PHE A 504 -8.11 -9.95 29.39
C PHE A 504 -9.05 -11.15 29.59
N ASP A 505 -9.60 -11.34 30.80
CA ASP A 505 -10.54 -12.43 31.11
C ASP A 505 -11.79 -12.37 30.23
N THR A 506 -11.77 -13.19 29.17
CA THR A 506 -12.87 -13.33 28.21
C THR A 506 -14.16 -13.77 28.90
N ASN A 507 -14.10 -14.65 29.90
CA ASN A 507 -15.31 -15.17 30.54
C ASN A 507 -16.05 -14.07 31.31
N LEU A 508 -15.31 -13.23 32.04
CA LEU A 508 -15.88 -12.08 32.74
C LEU A 508 -16.52 -11.08 31.76
N ILE A 509 -15.84 -10.78 30.65
CA ILE A 509 -16.35 -9.89 29.60
C ILE A 509 -17.66 -10.43 29.03
N LEU A 510 -17.70 -11.72 28.68
CA LEU A 510 -18.88 -12.38 28.14
C LEU A 510 -20.04 -12.41 29.15
N GLU A 511 -19.77 -12.60 30.44
CA GLU A 511 -20.78 -12.55 31.50
C GLU A 511 -21.47 -11.19 31.56
N VAL A 512 -20.69 -10.10 31.55
CA VAL A 512 -21.21 -8.72 31.64
C VAL A 512 -21.95 -8.32 30.35
N LEU A 513 -21.50 -8.76 29.18
CA LEU A 513 -22.16 -8.47 27.91
C LEU A 513 -23.46 -9.24 27.68
N ARG A 514 -23.66 -10.38 28.35
CA ARG A 514 -24.74 -11.32 28.04
C ARG A 514 -26.13 -10.69 28.13
N GLU A 515 -26.47 -10.03 29.24
CA GLU A 515 -27.81 -9.44 29.43
C GLU A 515 -28.07 -8.25 28.48
N PRO A 516 -27.15 -7.28 28.33
CA PRO A 516 -27.33 -6.18 27.38
C PRO A 516 -27.49 -6.65 25.93
N VAL A 517 -26.72 -7.65 25.51
CA VAL A 517 -26.81 -8.24 24.16
C VAL A 517 -28.10 -9.03 23.98
N ASN A 518 -28.62 -9.69 25.03
CA ASN A 518 -29.93 -10.36 24.98
C ASN A 518 -31.07 -9.37 24.73
N ASN A 519 -31.05 -8.21 25.41
CA ASN A 519 -32.04 -7.15 25.19
C ASN A 519 -31.97 -6.60 23.77
N LEU A 520 -30.74 -6.29 23.31
CA LEU A 520 -30.49 -5.81 21.96
C LEU A 520 -30.96 -6.80 20.87
N TRP A 521 -30.73 -8.10 21.08
CA TRP A 521 -31.23 -9.16 20.21
C TRP A 521 -32.75 -9.12 20.09
N GLY A 522 -33.46 -9.10 21.22
CA GLY A 522 -34.93 -9.06 21.25
C GLY A 522 -35.52 -7.84 20.54
N GLU A 523 -34.94 -6.66 20.75
CA GLU A 523 -35.37 -5.42 20.08
C GLU A 523 -35.10 -5.43 18.57
N SER A 524 -34.08 -6.17 18.13
CA SER A 524 -33.63 -6.19 16.73
C SER A 524 -34.39 -7.17 15.83
N LEU A 525 -35.13 -8.13 16.39
CA LEU A 525 -35.84 -9.17 15.61
C LEU A 525 -36.82 -8.62 14.57
N SER A 526 -37.38 -7.43 14.81
CA SER A 526 -38.32 -6.77 13.89
C SER A 526 -37.66 -6.12 12.66
N ASN A 527 -36.34 -5.99 12.65
CA ASN A 527 -35.59 -5.31 11.59
C ASN A 527 -34.42 -6.18 11.09
N LYS A 528 -34.55 -6.72 9.87
CA LYS A 528 -33.56 -7.60 9.23
C LYS A 528 -32.15 -6.99 9.17
N GLN A 529 -32.04 -5.70 8.85
CA GLN A 529 -30.72 -5.06 8.76
C GLN A 529 -30.09 -4.92 10.15
N HIS A 530 -30.89 -4.56 11.16
CA HIS A 530 -30.39 -4.37 12.52
C HIS A 530 -29.94 -5.70 13.15
N ILE A 531 -30.73 -6.77 13.02
CA ILE A 531 -30.36 -8.10 13.55
C ILE A 531 -29.08 -8.63 12.88
N TYR A 532 -28.86 -8.36 11.59
CA TYR A 532 -27.62 -8.76 10.91
C TYR A 532 -26.38 -8.03 11.46
N GLU A 533 -26.52 -6.78 11.89
CA GLU A 533 -25.43 -6.06 12.56
C GLU A 533 -25.15 -6.64 13.96
N VAL A 534 -26.20 -7.01 14.69
CA VAL A 534 -26.04 -7.71 15.98
C VAL A 534 -25.29 -9.03 15.78
N ILE A 535 -25.67 -9.82 14.77
CA ILE A 535 -25.00 -11.08 14.43
C ILE A 535 -23.52 -10.83 14.10
N ASN A 536 -23.20 -9.87 13.23
CA ASN A 536 -21.82 -9.58 12.86
C ASN A 536 -20.92 -9.22 14.05
N THR A 537 -21.49 -8.52 15.04
CA THR A 537 -20.73 -7.96 16.17
C THR A 537 -20.67 -8.91 17.36
N PHE A 538 -21.75 -9.65 17.64
CA PHE A 538 -21.94 -10.41 18.88
C PHE A 538 -22.31 -11.89 18.66
N TRP A 539 -21.98 -12.48 17.51
CA TRP A 539 -22.34 -13.88 17.20
C TRP A 539 -21.92 -14.88 18.29
N PHE A 540 -20.77 -14.66 18.92
CA PHE A 540 -20.18 -15.51 19.97
C PHE A 540 -20.94 -15.49 21.31
N LEU A 541 -21.97 -14.65 21.46
CA LEU A 541 -22.89 -14.64 22.61
C LEU A 541 -24.26 -15.25 22.28
N LYS A 542 -24.56 -15.44 20.99
CA LYS A 542 -25.89 -15.74 20.46
C LYS A 542 -25.92 -16.95 19.53
N GLN A 543 -24.96 -17.86 19.67
CA GLN A 543 -24.76 -19.01 18.77
C GLN A 543 -26.06 -19.76 18.46
N THR A 544 -26.75 -20.25 19.49
CA THR A 544 -27.98 -21.02 19.34
C THR A 544 -29.14 -20.20 18.76
N ASP A 545 -29.33 -18.97 19.26
CA ASP A 545 -30.39 -18.07 18.78
C ASP A 545 -30.23 -17.75 17.28
N ILE A 546 -28.98 -17.60 16.82
CA ILE A 546 -28.64 -17.34 15.42
C ILE A 546 -28.93 -18.57 14.54
N LEU A 547 -28.56 -19.76 14.99
CA LEU A 547 -28.84 -21.00 14.25
C LEU A 547 -30.36 -21.24 14.14
N ILE A 548 -31.13 -20.99 15.20
CA ILE A 548 -32.60 -21.05 15.17
C ILE A 548 -33.15 -20.04 14.17
N TYR A 549 -32.70 -18.78 14.24
CA TYR A 549 -33.15 -17.72 13.33
C TYR A 549 -32.95 -18.10 11.85
N PHE A 550 -31.78 -18.64 11.49
CA PHE A 550 -31.54 -19.07 10.11
C PHE A 550 -32.27 -20.36 9.74
N SER A 551 -32.48 -21.29 10.69
CA SER A 551 -33.32 -22.47 10.45
C SER A 551 -34.74 -22.07 10.06
N GLU A 552 -35.37 -21.20 10.84
CA GLU A 552 -36.73 -20.69 10.56
C GLU A 552 -36.79 -19.90 9.25
N ALA A 553 -35.76 -19.07 8.97
CA ALA A 553 -35.68 -18.32 7.72
C ALA A 553 -35.57 -19.23 6.49
N ILE A 554 -34.81 -20.33 6.58
CA ILE A 554 -34.64 -21.30 5.49
C ILE A 554 -35.91 -22.14 5.29
N GLU A 555 -36.59 -22.53 6.37
CA GLU A 555 -37.85 -23.27 6.30
C GLU A 555 -38.95 -22.51 5.55
N GLN A 556 -38.99 -21.19 5.70
CA GLN A 556 -39.94 -20.29 5.04
C GLN A 556 -39.65 -20.05 3.55
N LEU A 557 -38.52 -20.51 3.02
CA LEU A 557 -38.21 -20.36 1.59
C LEU A 557 -39.03 -21.33 0.73
N ASP A 558 -39.53 -20.81 -0.38
CA ASP A 558 -40.18 -21.60 -1.43
C ASP A 558 -39.18 -22.60 -2.05
N ASN A 559 -39.65 -23.80 -2.34
CA ASN A 559 -38.85 -24.79 -3.07
C ASN A 559 -38.79 -24.38 -4.55
N VAL A 560 -37.60 -24.06 -5.04
CA VAL A 560 -37.37 -23.82 -6.48
C VAL A 560 -36.83 -25.11 -7.09
N GLU A 561 -37.68 -25.82 -7.85
CA GLU A 561 -37.20 -26.96 -8.64
C GLU A 561 -36.34 -26.45 -9.80
N ILE A 562 -35.08 -26.89 -9.81
CA ILE A 562 -34.14 -26.68 -10.91
C ILE A 562 -33.62 -28.06 -11.29
N ASP A 563 -33.57 -28.34 -12.59
CA ASP A 563 -32.89 -29.51 -13.11
C ASP A 563 -31.39 -29.42 -12.80
N ALA A 564 -30.86 -30.39 -12.05
CA ALA A 564 -29.47 -30.43 -11.65
C ALA A 564 -28.53 -30.85 -12.81
N GLU A 565 -29.04 -31.51 -13.85
CA GLU A 565 -28.22 -31.99 -14.97
C GLU A 565 -27.46 -30.88 -15.73
N PRO A 566 -28.07 -29.73 -16.11
CA PRO A 566 -27.37 -28.66 -16.83
C PRO A 566 -26.39 -27.83 -15.99
N LEU A 567 -26.25 -28.08 -14.68
CA LEU A 567 -25.34 -27.30 -13.82
C LEU A 567 -23.89 -27.80 -13.93
N ASP A 568 -23.04 -26.99 -14.55
CA ASP A 568 -21.58 -27.19 -14.60
C ASP A 568 -20.90 -26.73 -13.30
N ILE A 569 -20.73 -27.66 -12.35
CA ILE A 569 -20.04 -27.43 -11.07
C ILE A 569 -18.56 -27.05 -11.21
N TRP A 570 -17.98 -27.22 -12.40
CA TRP A 570 -16.57 -26.95 -12.67
C TRP A 570 -16.33 -25.55 -13.23
N LYS A 571 -17.39 -24.82 -13.58
CA LYS A 571 -17.33 -23.42 -14.02
C LYS A 571 -16.76 -22.53 -12.91
N GLN A 572 -15.71 -21.77 -13.25
CA GLN A 572 -15.19 -20.73 -12.36
C GLN A 572 -16.06 -19.47 -12.47
N ILE A 573 -16.53 -18.97 -11.34
CA ILE A 573 -17.25 -17.69 -11.27
C ILE A 573 -16.51 -16.75 -10.34
N ASN A 574 -16.16 -15.57 -10.86
CA ASN A 574 -15.63 -14.47 -10.06
C ASN A 574 -16.80 -13.64 -9.53
N THR A 575 -17.53 -14.13 -8.52
CA THR A 575 -18.48 -13.29 -7.79
C THR A 575 -17.82 -12.67 -6.56
N ASN A 576 -17.85 -11.34 -6.48
CA ASN A 576 -17.52 -10.61 -5.25
C ASN A 576 -18.74 -10.51 -4.30
N GLN A 577 -19.89 -11.07 -4.69
CA GLN A 577 -21.12 -11.04 -3.92
C GLN A 577 -21.33 -12.39 -3.23
N THR A 578 -21.19 -12.41 -1.91
CA THR A 578 -21.58 -13.53 -1.06
C THR A 578 -23.03 -13.35 -0.62
N ASP A 579 -23.83 -14.41 -0.74
CA ASP A 579 -25.18 -14.46 -0.16
C ASP A 579 -25.17 -14.13 1.34
N GLU A 580 -26.14 -13.34 1.80
CA GLU A 580 -26.18 -12.86 3.18
C GLU A 580 -26.36 -13.99 4.20
N ILE A 581 -27.17 -15.00 3.90
CA ILE A 581 -27.42 -16.15 4.78
C ILE A 581 -26.15 -16.99 4.88
N LEU A 582 -25.54 -17.32 3.73
CA LEU A 582 -24.32 -18.13 3.70
C LEU A 582 -23.15 -17.46 4.42
N ASN A 583 -23.00 -16.13 4.27
CA ASN A 583 -21.95 -15.39 4.97
C ASN A 583 -22.13 -15.49 6.51
N LYS A 584 -23.36 -15.41 7.01
CA LYS A 584 -23.66 -15.45 8.45
C LYS A 584 -23.48 -16.86 9.03
N LEU A 585 -23.91 -17.89 8.31
CA LEU A 585 -23.64 -19.28 8.68
C LEU A 585 -22.13 -19.58 8.67
N SER A 586 -21.35 -18.95 7.81
CA SER A 586 -19.89 -19.15 7.78
C SER A 586 -19.14 -18.69 9.04
N LEU A 587 -19.77 -17.89 9.92
CA LEU A 587 -19.19 -17.44 11.19
C LEU A 587 -18.89 -18.61 12.15
N PHE A 588 -19.64 -19.71 12.05
CA PHE A 588 -19.55 -20.86 12.94
C PHE A 588 -18.34 -21.79 12.67
N ARG A 589 -17.49 -21.48 11.68
CA ARG A 589 -16.28 -22.27 11.36
C ARG A 589 -15.29 -22.47 12.51
N HIS A 590 -15.28 -21.56 13.48
CA HIS A 590 -14.40 -21.60 14.65
C HIS A 590 -15.13 -21.93 15.96
N ASP A 591 -16.43 -22.20 15.89
CA ASP A 591 -17.23 -22.54 17.06
C ASP A 591 -17.07 -24.02 17.45
N SER A 592 -17.88 -24.49 18.41
CA SER A 592 -18.00 -25.90 18.77
C SER A 592 -18.28 -26.77 17.54
N LEU A 593 -17.77 -28.00 17.57
CA LEU A 593 -17.97 -28.97 16.49
C LEU A 593 -19.47 -29.26 16.24
N GLU A 594 -20.30 -29.18 17.28
CA GLU A 594 -21.75 -29.34 17.20
C GLU A 594 -22.40 -28.17 16.44
N ASN A 595 -22.10 -26.92 16.81
CA ASN A 595 -22.65 -25.75 16.13
C ASN A 595 -22.15 -25.63 14.69
N MET A 596 -20.88 -25.96 14.46
CA MET A 596 -20.29 -26.03 13.12
C MET A 596 -21.06 -27.06 12.26
N LYS A 597 -21.33 -28.24 12.80
CA LYS A 597 -22.11 -29.28 12.10
C LYS A 597 -23.51 -28.79 11.75
N ILE A 598 -24.25 -28.21 12.71
CA ILE A 598 -25.59 -27.65 12.47
C ILE A 598 -25.54 -26.57 11.39
N SER A 599 -24.53 -25.69 11.42
CA SER A 599 -24.37 -24.66 10.40
C SER A 599 -24.15 -25.27 9.00
N ILE A 600 -23.39 -26.36 8.87
CA ILE A 600 -23.18 -27.06 7.61
C ILE A 600 -24.50 -27.68 7.13
N GLU A 601 -25.27 -28.32 8.03
CA GLU A 601 -26.58 -28.88 7.72
C GLU A 601 -27.56 -27.80 7.20
N LEU A 602 -27.55 -26.61 7.80
CA LEU A 602 -28.34 -25.47 7.34
C LEU A 602 -27.87 -24.95 5.97
N ILE A 603 -26.56 -24.88 5.70
CA ILE A 603 -26.03 -24.51 4.38
C ILE A 603 -26.49 -25.50 3.31
N ILE A 604 -26.45 -26.81 3.60
CA ILE A 604 -26.90 -27.85 2.67
C ILE A 604 -28.41 -27.75 2.46
N THR A 605 -29.20 -27.56 3.52
CA THR A 605 -30.66 -27.39 3.45
C THR A 605 -31.05 -26.12 2.68
N TYR A 606 -30.28 -25.05 2.81
CA TYR A 606 -30.47 -23.85 2.01
C TYR A 606 -30.25 -24.12 0.51
N LEU A 607 -29.22 -24.91 0.16
CA LEU A 607 -28.98 -25.29 -1.24
C LEU A 607 -30.13 -26.13 -1.83
N THR A 608 -30.73 -27.04 -1.05
CA THR A 608 -31.85 -27.85 -1.55
C THR A 608 -33.11 -27.02 -1.81
N LYS A 609 -33.30 -25.93 -1.07
CA LYS A 609 -34.35 -24.93 -1.32
C LYS A 609 -34.06 -24.05 -2.53
N VAL A 610 -32.79 -23.67 -2.72
CA VAL A 610 -32.35 -22.70 -3.74
C VAL A 610 -31.15 -23.23 -4.54
N PRO A 611 -31.34 -24.21 -5.46
CA PRO A 611 -30.23 -24.86 -6.17
C PRO A 611 -29.37 -23.92 -7.03
N SER A 612 -29.91 -22.76 -7.43
CA SER A 612 -29.18 -21.74 -8.20
C SER A 612 -27.98 -21.15 -7.45
N LYS A 613 -27.91 -21.34 -6.12
CA LYS A 613 -26.83 -20.87 -5.23
C LYS A 613 -25.66 -21.84 -5.07
N ILE A 614 -25.58 -22.87 -5.90
CA ILE A 614 -24.54 -23.91 -5.81
C ILE A 614 -23.12 -23.34 -5.82
N TYR A 615 -22.83 -22.30 -6.62
CA TYR A 615 -21.50 -21.72 -6.72
C TYR A 615 -21.11 -20.96 -5.44
N GLU A 616 -22.02 -20.19 -4.86
CA GLU A 616 -21.76 -19.53 -3.57
C GLU A 616 -21.59 -20.56 -2.44
N VAL A 617 -22.35 -21.65 -2.45
CA VAL A 617 -22.21 -22.76 -1.48
C VAL A 617 -20.85 -23.45 -1.63
N ILE A 618 -20.41 -23.76 -2.85
CA ILE A 618 -19.07 -24.31 -3.12
C ILE A 618 -18.01 -23.39 -2.54
N ILE A 619 -18.11 -22.07 -2.77
CA ILE A 619 -17.15 -21.08 -2.24
C ILE A 619 -17.12 -21.12 -0.71
N VAL A 620 -18.28 -21.10 -0.04
CA VAL A 620 -18.32 -21.07 1.43
C VAL A 620 -17.79 -22.37 2.04
N LEU A 621 -18.20 -23.53 1.54
CA LEU A 621 -17.73 -24.82 2.08
C LEU A 621 -16.23 -25.04 1.85
N THR A 622 -15.68 -24.55 0.73
CA THR A 622 -14.27 -24.78 0.38
C THR A 622 -13.34 -23.68 0.90
N LYS A 623 -13.77 -22.41 0.94
CA LYS A 623 -12.95 -21.30 1.45
C LYS A 623 -13.10 -21.05 2.95
N ASN A 624 -14.29 -21.19 3.54
CA ASN A 624 -14.50 -20.90 4.96
C ASN A 624 -14.30 -22.15 5.83
N PHE A 625 -14.85 -23.29 5.40
CA PHE A 625 -14.81 -24.58 6.12
C PHE A 625 -13.74 -25.56 5.58
N GLY A 626 -12.98 -25.17 4.55
CA GLY A 626 -11.89 -25.97 4.00
C GLY A 626 -10.61 -25.97 4.83
N ILE A 627 -9.61 -26.76 4.39
CA ILE A 627 -8.32 -26.92 5.05
C ILE A 627 -7.59 -25.57 5.23
N LYS A 628 -7.22 -25.25 6.47
CA LYS A 628 -6.47 -24.07 6.88
C LYS A 628 -5.07 -24.42 7.34
N TYR A 629 -4.21 -23.40 7.42
CA TYR A 629 -2.84 -23.57 7.92
C TYR A 629 -2.82 -24.20 9.32
N ASP A 630 -3.79 -23.88 10.17
CA ASP A 630 -3.91 -24.33 11.55
C ASP A 630 -4.79 -25.58 11.75
N SER A 631 -5.31 -26.20 10.69
CA SER A 631 -6.20 -27.38 10.80
C SER A 631 -5.55 -28.56 11.54
N TYR A 632 -4.23 -28.73 11.42
CA TYR A 632 -3.48 -29.77 12.13
C TYR A 632 -3.56 -29.65 13.65
N ARG A 633 -3.75 -28.43 14.19
CA ARG A 633 -3.88 -28.20 15.64
C ARG A 633 -5.17 -28.82 16.19
N TYR A 634 -6.15 -29.06 15.33
CA TYR A 634 -7.43 -29.70 15.64
C TYR A 634 -7.51 -31.12 15.07
N ASN A 635 -6.38 -31.74 14.70
CA ASN A 635 -6.33 -33.06 14.08
C ASN A 635 -7.28 -33.21 12.88
N TYR A 636 -7.49 -32.14 12.12
CA TYR A 636 -8.39 -32.11 10.95
C TYR A 636 -9.85 -32.52 11.26
N SER A 637 -10.29 -32.41 12.52
CA SER A 637 -11.62 -32.85 12.95
C SER A 637 -12.75 -32.06 12.29
N LYS A 638 -12.50 -30.78 11.99
CA LYS A 638 -13.47 -29.88 11.35
C LYS A 638 -13.74 -30.27 9.91
N GLU A 639 -12.66 -30.54 9.18
CA GLU A 639 -12.69 -31.00 7.80
C GLU A 639 -13.38 -32.36 7.69
N LYS A 640 -13.10 -33.26 8.63
CA LYS A 640 -13.77 -34.57 8.72
C LYS A 640 -15.28 -34.42 8.93
N ILE A 641 -15.71 -33.55 9.85
CA ILE A 641 -17.14 -33.27 10.08
C ILE A 641 -17.83 -32.75 8.81
N LEU A 642 -17.18 -31.86 8.05
CA LEU A 642 -17.75 -31.37 6.81
C LEU A 642 -17.95 -32.50 5.80
N ILE A 643 -16.91 -33.30 5.55
CA ILE A 643 -16.95 -34.41 4.58
C ILE A 643 -18.00 -35.45 4.97
N ASP A 644 -18.05 -35.84 6.25
CA ASP A 644 -19.01 -36.83 6.74
C ASP A 644 -20.45 -36.31 6.70
N THR A 645 -20.66 -35.04 7.09
CA THR A 645 -22.00 -34.43 7.06
C THR A 645 -22.49 -34.32 5.62
N LEU A 646 -21.67 -33.78 4.71
CA LEU A 646 -22.03 -33.66 3.30
C LEU A 646 -22.30 -35.02 2.66
N TRP A 647 -21.46 -36.03 2.95
CA TRP A 647 -21.63 -37.39 2.46
C TRP A 647 -22.98 -38.00 2.88
N ASN A 648 -23.37 -37.86 4.15
CA ASN A 648 -24.65 -38.37 4.64
C ASN A 648 -25.84 -37.77 3.89
N PHE A 649 -25.78 -36.48 3.57
CA PHE A 649 -26.82 -35.78 2.81
C PHE A 649 -26.87 -36.17 1.33
N THR A 650 -25.80 -36.76 0.77
CA THR A 650 -25.86 -37.34 -0.59
C THR A 650 -26.75 -38.58 -0.66
N GLU A 651 -27.14 -39.16 0.47
CA GLU A 651 -27.81 -40.46 0.57
C GLU A 651 -27.01 -41.58 -0.14
N HIS A 652 -25.68 -41.56 0.05
CA HIS A 652 -24.73 -42.47 -0.63
C HIS A 652 -24.82 -42.40 -2.16
N GLY A 653 -24.89 -41.19 -2.70
CA GLY A 653 -24.91 -40.95 -4.16
C GLY A 653 -26.29 -40.91 -4.81
N LYS A 654 -27.39 -41.04 -4.06
CA LYS A 654 -28.76 -40.98 -4.62
C LYS A 654 -29.21 -39.55 -4.91
N ASN A 655 -28.83 -38.58 -4.07
CA ASN A 655 -29.17 -37.19 -4.29
C ASN A 655 -28.21 -36.56 -5.32
N GLN A 656 -28.69 -36.33 -6.54
CA GLN A 656 -27.84 -35.87 -7.65
C GLN A 656 -27.15 -34.53 -7.39
N LEU A 657 -27.89 -33.52 -6.91
CA LEU A 657 -27.39 -32.18 -6.64
C LEU A 657 -26.28 -32.20 -5.58
N LEU A 658 -26.54 -32.88 -4.46
CA LEU A 658 -25.61 -32.94 -3.34
C LEU A 658 -24.42 -33.85 -3.62
N THR A 659 -24.58 -34.88 -4.46
CA THR A 659 -23.46 -35.72 -4.92
C THR A 659 -22.50 -34.92 -5.80
N ARG A 660 -23.03 -34.11 -6.73
CA ARG A 660 -22.20 -33.18 -7.53
C ARG A 660 -21.46 -32.16 -6.65
N LEU A 661 -22.15 -31.58 -5.66
CA LEU A 661 -21.50 -30.71 -4.66
C LEU A 661 -20.37 -31.45 -3.92
N PHE A 662 -20.62 -32.67 -3.45
CA PHE A 662 -19.64 -33.51 -2.75
C PHE A 662 -18.39 -33.76 -3.60
N ILE A 663 -18.56 -34.14 -4.88
CA ILE A 663 -17.42 -34.35 -5.81
C ILE A 663 -16.61 -33.06 -5.93
N ARG A 664 -17.27 -31.91 -6.10
CA ARG A 664 -16.57 -30.63 -6.22
C ARG A 664 -15.81 -30.24 -4.94
N VAL A 665 -16.39 -30.46 -3.77
CA VAL A 665 -15.76 -30.22 -2.47
C VAL A 665 -14.56 -31.15 -2.27
N CYS A 666 -14.68 -32.44 -2.59
CA CYS A 666 -13.57 -33.40 -2.51
C CYS A 666 -12.40 -32.97 -3.40
N SER A 667 -12.66 -32.47 -4.61
CA SER A 667 -11.61 -31.95 -5.50
C SER A 667 -10.81 -30.80 -4.88
N GLU A 668 -11.44 -29.94 -4.07
CA GLU A 668 -10.75 -28.86 -3.36
C GLU A 668 -9.98 -29.36 -2.14
N PHE A 669 -10.53 -30.33 -1.40
CA PHE A 669 -9.90 -30.93 -0.23
C PHE A 669 -8.71 -31.82 -0.60
N LEU A 670 -8.72 -32.38 -1.81
CA LEU A 670 -7.62 -33.19 -2.34
C LEU A 670 -6.44 -32.35 -2.88
N LYS A 671 -6.50 -31.02 -2.85
CA LYS A 671 -5.32 -30.19 -3.13
C LYS A 671 -4.20 -30.48 -2.11
N THR A 672 -2.96 -30.28 -2.54
CA THR A 672 -1.76 -30.47 -1.70
C THR A 672 -1.07 -29.15 -1.36
N GLU A 673 -1.48 -28.06 -2.00
CA GLU A 673 -1.14 -26.69 -1.64
C GLU A 673 -2.41 -25.84 -1.54
N PHE A 674 -2.45 -25.01 -0.52
CA PHE A 674 -3.56 -24.10 -0.21
C PHE A 674 -3.03 -22.68 -0.11
N GLU A 675 -3.89 -21.72 -0.45
CA GLU A 675 -3.63 -20.29 -0.30
C GLU A 675 -4.61 -19.71 0.71
N GLU A 676 -4.09 -18.95 1.67
CA GLU A 676 -4.88 -18.25 2.66
C GLU A 676 -4.49 -16.77 2.72
N ASN A 677 -5.51 -15.93 2.75
CA ASN A 677 -5.37 -14.49 2.90
C ASN A 677 -5.70 -14.12 4.34
N LYS A 678 -4.73 -13.63 5.10
CA LYS A 678 -4.94 -13.13 6.47
C LYS A 678 -4.68 -11.65 6.53
N MET A 679 -5.55 -10.95 7.23
CA MET A 679 -5.32 -9.57 7.63
C MET A 679 -4.71 -9.60 9.04
N LYS A 680 -3.45 -9.19 9.20
CA LYS A 680 -2.80 -9.04 10.51
C LYS A 680 -2.53 -7.55 10.73
N GLY A 681 -3.43 -6.90 11.47
CA GLY A 681 -3.47 -5.43 11.50
C GLY A 681 -3.85 -4.88 10.12
N HIS A 682 -3.01 -3.98 9.57
CA HIS A 682 -3.19 -3.41 8.23
C HIS A 682 -2.49 -4.22 7.11
N ASN A 683 -1.74 -5.28 7.46
CA ASN A 683 -1.02 -6.08 6.49
C ASN A 683 -1.91 -7.19 5.93
N PHE A 684 -2.07 -7.21 4.61
CA PHE A 684 -2.66 -8.33 3.88
C PHE A 684 -1.56 -9.35 3.57
N ILE A 685 -1.63 -10.50 4.24
CA ILE A 685 -0.66 -11.59 4.10
C ILE A 685 -1.32 -12.67 3.25
N ILE A 686 -0.79 -12.89 2.05
CA ILE A 686 -1.09 -14.06 1.22
C ILE A 686 -0.09 -15.15 1.60
N SER A 687 -0.57 -16.24 2.18
CA SER A 687 0.25 -17.39 2.58
C SER A 687 -0.09 -18.59 1.71
N ARG A 688 0.92 -19.22 1.11
CA ARG A 688 0.80 -20.54 0.49
C ARG A 688 1.43 -21.59 1.38
N TYR A 689 0.74 -22.69 1.62
CA TYR A 689 1.19 -23.75 2.51
C TYR A 689 0.72 -25.12 2.04
N LYS A 690 1.52 -26.15 2.36
CA LYS A 690 1.09 -27.55 2.31
C LYS A 690 0.41 -27.94 3.63
N PRO A 691 -0.61 -28.82 3.62
CA PRO A 691 -1.15 -29.39 4.84
C PRO A 691 -0.06 -30.09 5.67
N PHE A 692 -0.10 -29.94 6.99
CA PHE A 692 0.82 -30.66 7.88
C PHE A 692 0.51 -32.15 7.90
N GLU A 693 1.54 -32.96 7.71
CA GLU A 693 1.44 -34.41 7.67
C GLU A 693 1.09 -34.98 9.06
N THR A 694 -0.11 -35.53 9.21
CA THR A 694 -0.55 -36.24 10.42
C THR A 694 -1.32 -37.51 10.04
N GLU A 695 -1.40 -38.48 10.95
CA GLU A 695 -2.21 -39.68 10.75
C GLU A 695 -3.68 -39.34 10.48
N ASN A 696 -4.25 -38.33 11.18
CA ASN A 696 -5.63 -37.91 10.96
C ASN A 696 -5.87 -37.24 9.60
N LEU A 697 -4.86 -36.55 9.04
CA LEU A 697 -4.95 -36.06 7.65
C LEU A 697 -4.99 -37.24 6.68
N GLN A 698 -4.12 -38.23 6.88
CA GLN A 698 -4.08 -39.42 6.05
C GLN A 698 -5.43 -40.18 6.11
N GLU A 699 -5.99 -40.36 7.30
CA GLU A 699 -7.33 -40.95 7.50
C GLU A 699 -8.41 -40.18 6.76
N LEU A 700 -8.45 -38.84 6.88
CA LEU A 700 -9.43 -38.00 6.18
C LEU A 700 -9.35 -38.19 4.66
N ARG A 701 -8.13 -38.22 4.11
CA ARG A 701 -7.93 -38.37 2.66
C ARG A 701 -8.30 -39.76 2.17
N ASN A 702 -7.90 -40.80 2.90
CA ASN A 702 -8.31 -42.18 2.60
C ASN A 702 -9.83 -42.32 2.61
N ASP A 703 -10.50 -41.75 3.61
CA ASP A 703 -11.96 -41.74 3.72
C ASP A 703 -12.64 -40.99 2.54
N ILE A 704 -12.06 -39.89 2.06
CA ILE A 704 -12.52 -39.24 0.81
C ILE A 704 -12.40 -40.22 -0.37
N PHE A 705 -11.26 -40.90 -0.54
CA PHE A 705 -11.06 -41.85 -1.63
C PHE A 705 -11.97 -43.08 -1.54
N GLU A 706 -12.26 -43.59 -0.33
CA GLU A 706 -13.23 -44.67 -0.13
C GLU A 706 -14.64 -44.25 -0.56
N LYS A 707 -15.08 -43.04 -0.20
CA LYS A 707 -16.36 -42.48 -0.66
C LYS A 707 -16.38 -42.28 -2.19
N LEU A 708 -15.27 -41.86 -2.80
CA LEU A 708 -15.15 -41.76 -4.26
C LEU A 708 -15.19 -43.14 -4.94
N ASP A 709 -14.57 -44.18 -4.37
CA ASP A 709 -14.62 -45.58 -4.85
C ASP A 709 -16.08 -46.07 -4.92
N ILE A 710 -16.89 -45.77 -3.89
CA ILE A 710 -18.33 -46.07 -3.88
C ILE A 710 -19.03 -45.37 -5.06
N LEU A 711 -18.76 -44.09 -5.30
CA LEU A 711 -19.38 -43.34 -6.41
C LEU A 711 -18.96 -43.90 -7.77
N PHE A 712 -17.67 -44.20 -7.98
CA PHE A 712 -17.18 -44.84 -9.20
C PHE A 712 -17.88 -46.19 -9.45
N SER A 713 -18.00 -47.02 -8.41
CA SER A 713 -18.65 -48.33 -8.50
C SER A 713 -20.14 -48.26 -8.89
N SER A 714 -20.80 -47.15 -8.58
CA SER A 714 -22.21 -46.92 -8.92
C SER A 714 -22.44 -46.68 -10.42
N GLY A 715 -21.39 -46.31 -11.18
CA GLY A 715 -21.48 -45.94 -12.59
C GLY A 715 -22.12 -44.58 -12.88
N ASN A 716 -22.59 -43.86 -11.87
CA ASN A 716 -23.15 -42.51 -12.00
C ASN A 716 -22.04 -41.45 -11.89
N PHE A 717 -22.26 -40.27 -12.50
CA PHE A 717 -21.35 -39.12 -12.42
C PHE A 717 -19.92 -39.35 -12.94
N LEU A 718 -19.70 -40.37 -13.79
CA LEU A 718 -18.37 -40.73 -14.30
C LEU A 718 -17.62 -39.54 -14.90
N GLY A 719 -18.29 -38.68 -15.67
CA GLY A 719 -17.66 -37.47 -16.23
C GLY A 719 -17.13 -36.49 -15.18
N ASP A 720 -17.85 -36.30 -14.07
CA ASP A 720 -17.41 -35.44 -12.96
C ASP A 720 -16.27 -36.10 -12.16
N LEU A 721 -16.33 -37.41 -11.96
CA LEU A 721 -15.29 -38.18 -11.28
C LEU A 721 -13.99 -38.22 -12.08
N GLU A 722 -14.07 -38.42 -13.40
CA GLU A 722 -12.94 -38.32 -14.33
C GLU A 722 -12.31 -36.91 -14.30
N ASN A 723 -13.13 -35.86 -14.31
CA ASN A 723 -12.67 -34.47 -14.20
C ASN A 723 -11.94 -34.19 -12.88
N LEU A 724 -12.39 -34.79 -11.77
CA LEU A 724 -11.72 -34.70 -10.47
C LEU A 724 -10.30 -35.26 -10.55
N ILE A 725 -10.14 -36.47 -11.12
CA ILE A 725 -8.81 -37.09 -11.32
C ILE A 725 -7.94 -36.23 -12.25
N GLN A 726 -8.51 -35.72 -13.34
CA GLN A 726 -7.80 -34.85 -14.29
C GLN A 726 -7.33 -33.54 -13.66
N LYS A 727 -8.08 -32.97 -12.71
CA LYS A 727 -7.73 -31.70 -12.03
C LYS A 727 -6.75 -31.86 -10.89
N TYR A 728 -6.58 -33.05 -10.31
CA TYR A 728 -5.66 -33.30 -9.19
C TYR A 728 -4.25 -32.68 -9.38
N PRO A 729 -3.57 -32.84 -10.55
CA PRO A 729 -2.28 -32.21 -10.84
C PRO A 729 -2.21 -30.70 -10.59
N SER A 730 -3.29 -29.96 -10.83
CA SER A 730 -3.32 -28.50 -10.65
C SER A 730 -3.27 -28.05 -9.19
N GLY A 731 -3.51 -28.99 -8.25
CA GLY A 731 -3.39 -28.78 -6.82
C GLY A 731 -2.03 -29.18 -6.24
N ILE A 732 -1.04 -29.55 -7.07
CA ILE A 732 0.33 -29.88 -6.65
C ILE A 732 1.24 -28.66 -6.85
N SER A 733 2.01 -28.32 -5.81
CA SER A 733 2.93 -27.18 -5.84
C SER A 733 4.18 -27.48 -6.68
N TYR A 734 4.50 -26.59 -7.63
CA TYR A 734 5.80 -26.55 -8.31
C TYR A 734 6.87 -25.79 -7.50
N SER A 735 6.50 -25.11 -6.41
CA SER A 735 7.40 -24.24 -5.65
C SER A 735 8.03 -24.91 -4.42
N ALA A 736 7.48 -26.05 -4.00
CA ALA A 736 7.90 -26.79 -2.81
C ALA A 736 8.09 -28.28 -3.11
N ASP A 737 9.06 -28.91 -2.42
CA ASP A 737 9.35 -30.33 -2.57
C ASP A 737 8.14 -31.22 -2.26
N VAL A 738 8.09 -32.40 -2.87
CA VAL A 738 7.06 -33.43 -2.65
C VAL A 738 6.97 -33.81 -1.16
N SER A 739 5.75 -33.80 -0.63
CA SER A 739 5.46 -34.20 0.74
C SER A 739 4.95 -35.66 0.78
N ASN A 740 4.67 -36.21 1.96
CA ASN A 740 4.05 -37.53 2.07
C ASN A 740 2.57 -37.52 1.64
N VAL A 741 1.92 -36.35 1.62
CA VAL A 741 0.51 -36.22 1.18
C VAL A 741 0.34 -36.69 -0.26
N GLU A 742 1.18 -36.20 -1.18
CA GLU A 742 1.15 -36.60 -2.58
C GLU A 742 1.40 -38.11 -2.73
N LYS A 743 2.29 -38.69 -1.92
CA LYS A 743 2.60 -40.13 -1.98
C LYS A 743 1.43 -40.99 -1.55
N TRP A 744 0.68 -40.59 -0.52
CA TRP A 744 -0.52 -41.31 -0.07
C TRP A 744 -1.60 -41.29 -1.16
N ASP A 745 -1.85 -40.11 -1.74
CA ASP A 745 -2.88 -39.96 -2.75
C ASP A 745 -2.55 -40.70 -4.04
N VAL A 746 -1.28 -40.68 -4.48
CA VAL A 746 -0.84 -41.39 -5.69
C VAL A 746 -1.28 -42.86 -5.63
N GLN A 747 -1.09 -43.54 -4.49
CA GLN A 747 -1.52 -44.94 -4.36
C GLN A 747 -3.04 -45.10 -4.52
N ASN A 748 -3.82 -44.24 -3.85
CA ASN A 748 -5.29 -44.29 -3.95
C ASN A 748 -5.80 -43.96 -5.36
N ILE A 749 -5.21 -42.96 -6.02
CA ILE A 749 -5.57 -42.55 -7.38
C ILE A 749 -5.26 -43.68 -8.37
N LEU A 750 -4.07 -44.31 -8.26
CA LEU A 750 -3.71 -45.43 -9.12
C LEU A 750 -4.65 -46.63 -8.93
N ASN A 751 -5.04 -46.93 -7.68
CA ASN A 751 -6.04 -47.97 -7.40
C ASN A 751 -7.39 -47.68 -8.07
N LEU A 752 -7.87 -46.43 -8.06
CA LEU A 752 -9.11 -46.04 -8.75
C LEU A 752 -8.95 -46.17 -10.28
N ILE A 753 -7.82 -45.76 -10.83
CA ILE A 753 -7.51 -45.88 -12.25
C ILE A 753 -7.52 -47.36 -12.67
N GLU A 754 -6.82 -48.24 -11.95
CA GLU A 754 -6.76 -49.67 -12.29
C GLU A 754 -8.13 -50.36 -12.21
N LYS A 755 -9.01 -49.94 -11.28
CA LYS A 755 -10.36 -50.52 -11.14
C LYS A 755 -11.35 -50.04 -12.20
N TYR A 756 -11.33 -48.75 -12.54
CA TYR A 756 -12.44 -48.11 -13.28
C TYR A 756 -12.06 -47.50 -14.62
N PHE A 757 -10.77 -47.26 -14.89
CA PHE A 757 -10.34 -46.71 -16.16
C PHE A 757 -10.02 -47.83 -17.16
N ASP A 758 -10.56 -47.68 -18.36
CA ASP A 758 -10.31 -48.58 -19.50
C ASP A 758 -9.22 -48.03 -20.43
N SER A 759 -8.13 -48.79 -20.59
CA SER A 759 -7.02 -48.50 -21.51
C SER A 759 -7.38 -48.47 -23.00
N SER A 760 -8.53 -49.01 -23.39
CA SER A 760 -9.05 -48.90 -24.77
C SER A 760 -9.75 -47.57 -25.04
N ILE A 761 -10.09 -46.81 -23.98
CA ILE A 761 -10.75 -45.51 -24.08
C ILE A 761 -9.69 -44.41 -24.09
N TYR A 762 -9.62 -43.66 -25.18
CA TYR A 762 -8.64 -42.58 -25.37
C TYR A 762 -8.68 -41.54 -24.24
N ARG A 763 -9.87 -41.07 -23.83
CA ARG A 763 -10.05 -40.06 -22.76
C ARG A 763 -9.44 -40.54 -21.43
N HIS A 764 -9.65 -41.79 -21.07
CA HIS A 764 -9.04 -42.40 -19.88
C HIS A 764 -7.52 -42.40 -19.99
N CYS A 765 -6.98 -42.87 -21.11
CA CYS A 765 -5.53 -42.87 -21.35
C CYS A 765 -4.95 -41.46 -21.27
N GLN A 766 -5.62 -40.45 -21.83
CA GLN A 766 -5.17 -39.07 -21.77
C GLN A 766 -5.15 -38.52 -20.35
N ILE A 767 -6.21 -38.76 -19.55
CA ILE A 767 -6.26 -38.34 -18.14
C ILE A 767 -5.09 -38.96 -17.38
N VAL A 768 -4.90 -40.28 -17.52
CA VAL A 768 -3.82 -41.01 -16.87
C VAL A 768 -2.46 -40.47 -17.30
N GLN A 769 -2.18 -40.35 -18.59
CA GLN A 769 -0.88 -39.88 -19.07
C GLN A 769 -0.55 -38.44 -18.63
N ASN A 770 -1.54 -37.53 -18.62
CA ASN A 770 -1.34 -36.17 -18.13
C ASN A 770 -1.08 -36.14 -16.62
N LEU A 771 -1.79 -36.96 -15.85
CA LEU A 771 -1.56 -37.15 -14.42
C LEU A 771 -0.13 -37.66 -14.16
N LEU A 772 0.28 -38.71 -14.89
CA LEU A 772 1.61 -39.31 -14.77
C LEU A 772 2.73 -38.34 -15.20
N LYS A 773 2.52 -37.53 -16.24
CA LYS A 773 3.46 -36.47 -16.63
C LYS A 773 3.64 -35.44 -15.51
N SER A 774 2.56 -35.10 -14.80
CA SER A 774 2.66 -34.26 -13.61
C SER A 774 3.45 -34.96 -12.50
N PHE A 775 3.20 -36.25 -12.26
CA PHE A 775 3.94 -37.03 -11.27
C PHE A 775 5.44 -37.07 -11.58
N ASP A 776 5.82 -37.30 -12.84
CA ASP A 776 7.21 -37.21 -13.29
C ASP A 776 7.82 -35.83 -13.04
N GLY A 777 7.08 -34.76 -13.40
CA GLY A 777 7.52 -33.37 -13.22
C GLY A 777 7.80 -33.02 -11.75
N HIS A 778 7.04 -33.61 -10.83
CA HIS A 778 7.23 -33.46 -9.39
C HIS A 778 8.14 -34.54 -8.78
N LYS A 779 8.65 -35.50 -9.55
CA LYS A 779 9.49 -36.63 -9.09
C LYS A 779 8.78 -37.57 -8.10
N LEU A 780 7.48 -37.78 -8.27
CA LEU A 780 6.69 -38.75 -7.50
C LEU A 780 7.02 -40.18 -7.94
N VAL A 781 7.10 -41.11 -6.98
CA VAL A 781 7.41 -42.52 -7.24
C VAL A 781 6.11 -43.31 -7.39
N TYR A 782 5.99 -44.06 -8.47
CA TYR A 782 4.89 -44.97 -8.77
C TYR A 782 5.35 -46.10 -9.69
N ASP A 783 4.54 -47.14 -9.86
CA ASP A 783 4.83 -48.21 -10.83
C ASP A 783 4.73 -47.67 -12.27
N THR A 784 5.88 -47.53 -12.92
CA THR A 784 5.96 -47.03 -14.30
C THR A 784 5.29 -47.95 -15.33
N SER A 785 4.99 -49.21 -14.98
CA SER A 785 4.27 -50.14 -15.87
C SER A 785 2.92 -49.56 -16.35
N ILE A 786 2.27 -48.75 -15.51
CA ILE A 786 0.98 -48.11 -15.82
C ILE A 786 1.06 -47.15 -17.02
N LYS A 787 2.25 -46.56 -17.29
CA LYS A 787 2.46 -45.74 -18.50
C LYS A 787 2.28 -46.54 -19.77
N GLU A 788 2.75 -47.78 -19.78
CA GLU A 788 2.61 -48.67 -20.93
C GLU A 788 1.20 -49.28 -20.98
N THR A 789 0.58 -49.56 -19.83
CA THR A 789 -0.81 -50.04 -19.76
C THR A 789 -1.80 -49.03 -20.34
N PHE A 790 -1.69 -47.75 -19.98
CA PHE A 790 -2.55 -46.68 -20.48
C PHE A 790 -1.94 -45.93 -21.66
N LYS A 791 -1.26 -46.68 -22.53
CA LYS A 791 -0.71 -46.17 -23.78
C LYS A 791 -1.75 -46.36 -24.88
N HIS A 792 -2.23 -45.26 -25.41
CA HIS A 792 -3.15 -45.27 -26.54
C HIS A 792 -2.43 -44.72 -27.78
N GLN A 793 -2.59 -45.35 -28.94
CA GLN A 793 -1.97 -44.89 -30.19
C GLN A 793 -2.37 -43.43 -30.50
N ALA A 794 -3.62 -43.08 -30.22
CA ALA A 794 -4.11 -41.71 -30.38
C ALA A 794 -3.42 -40.69 -29.43
N TYR A 795 -2.92 -41.11 -28.26
CA TYR A 795 -2.17 -40.21 -27.36
C TYR A 795 -0.78 -39.86 -27.91
N GLU A 796 -0.05 -40.85 -28.44
CA GLU A 796 1.24 -40.62 -29.10
C GLU A 796 1.08 -39.79 -30.38
N LEU A 797 0.02 -40.06 -31.13
CA LEU A 797 -0.36 -39.23 -32.27
C LEU A 797 -0.66 -37.78 -31.84
N LYS A 798 -1.38 -37.58 -30.74
CA LYS A 798 -1.68 -36.25 -30.20
C LYS A 798 -0.41 -35.49 -29.81
N LYS A 799 0.56 -36.14 -29.15
CA LYS A 799 1.85 -35.51 -28.80
C LYS A 799 2.53 -34.91 -30.03
N LEU A 800 2.58 -35.67 -31.14
CA LEU A 800 3.17 -35.21 -32.39
C LEU A 800 2.35 -34.06 -33.02
N LEU A 801 1.03 -34.22 -33.13
CA LEU A 801 0.18 -33.25 -33.83
C LEU A 801 -0.03 -31.93 -33.05
N PHE A 802 0.17 -31.92 -31.74
CA PHE A 802 0.03 -30.73 -30.90
C PHE A 802 1.38 -30.06 -30.55
N LEU A 803 2.49 -30.53 -31.13
CA LEU A 803 3.79 -29.86 -31.02
C LEU A 803 3.69 -28.38 -31.42
N ASN A 804 4.01 -27.49 -30.49
CA ASN A 804 4.15 -26.06 -30.76
C ASN A 804 5.63 -25.66 -30.85
N ASP A 805 5.87 -24.50 -31.47
CA ASP A 805 7.22 -24.01 -31.73
C ASP A 805 7.99 -23.76 -30.42
N VAL A 806 7.31 -23.41 -29.33
CA VAL A 806 7.94 -23.17 -28.01
C VAL A 806 8.46 -24.49 -27.42
N ASP A 807 7.70 -25.57 -27.47
CA ASP A 807 8.11 -26.88 -26.94
C ASP A 807 9.36 -27.38 -27.66
N ILE A 808 9.38 -27.30 -28.99
CA ILE A 808 10.56 -27.65 -29.81
C ILE A 808 11.73 -26.72 -29.49
N SER A 809 11.46 -25.45 -29.18
CA SER A 809 12.50 -24.49 -28.80
C SER A 809 13.20 -24.88 -27.50
N LEU A 810 12.46 -25.45 -26.54
CA LEU A 810 12.95 -25.87 -25.22
C LEU A 810 13.75 -27.18 -25.28
N GLU A 811 13.55 -28.00 -26.31
CA GLU A 811 14.36 -29.20 -26.55
C GLU A 811 15.79 -28.87 -27.03
N GLN A 812 16.01 -27.65 -27.53
CA GLN A 812 17.32 -27.20 -28.00
C GLN A 812 18.09 -26.57 -26.83
N PRO A 813 19.33 -26.99 -26.52
CA PRO A 813 20.16 -26.33 -25.52
C PRO A 813 20.51 -24.90 -25.97
N ARG A 814 20.38 -23.92 -25.06
CA ARG A 814 20.64 -22.49 -25.36
C ARG A 814 21.20 -21.75 -24.15
N ASP A 815 22.04 -20.75 -24.41
CA ASP A 815 22.40 -19.72 -23.44
C ASP A 815 21.29 -18.66 -23.35
N LYS A 816 21.04 -18.14 -22.14
CA LYS A 816 19.91 -17.23 -21.84
C LYS A 816 19.92 -15.91 -22.63
N GLU A 817 21.02 -15.55 -23.28
CA GLU A 817 21.19 -14.29 -24.02
C GLU A 817 21.00 -14.43 -25.54
N GLU A 818 20.89 -15.66 -26.08
CA GLU A 818 20.70 -15.89 -27.51
C GLU A 818 19.22 -15.80 -27.92
N LYS A 819 18.92 -15.05 -29.00
CA LYS A 819 17.58 -14.99 -29.58
C LYS A 819 17.22 -16.32 -30.23
N THR A 820 15.98 -16.78 -30.04
CA THR A 820 15.44 -17.95 -30.73
C THR A 820 15.44 -17.77 -32.25
N ASP A 821 16.12 -18.66 -32.97
CA ASP A 821 15.95 -18.82 -34.41
C ASP A 821 14.66 -19.59 -34.70
N TRP A 822 13.57 -18.85 -34.91
CA TRP A 822 12.24 -19.42 -35.15
C TRP A 822 12.14 -20.17 -36.49
N ASP A 823 12.96 -19.83 -37.49
CA ASP A 823 12.95 -20.53 -38.78
C ASP A 823 13.50 -21.94 -38.63
N LYS A 824 14.61 -22.10 -37.89
CA LYS A 824 15.16 -23.42 -37.56
C LYS A 824 14.16 -24.28 -36.78
N ILE A 825 13.41 -23.69 -35.85
CA ILE A 825 12.39 -24.41 -35.08
C ILE A 825 11.23 -24.87 -35.97
N ARG A 826 10.74 -24.00 -36.86
CA ARG A 826 9.73 -24.38 -37.86
C ARG A 826 10.22 -25.50 -38.78
N GLN A 827 11.49 -25.46 -39.20
CA GLN A 827 12.07 -26.52 -40.02
C GLN A 827 12.10 -27.89 -39.29
N ILE A 828 12.48 -27.90 -38.01
CA ILE A 828 12.47 -29.15 -37.20
C ILE A 828 11.05 -29.72 -37.11
N LYS A 829 10.04 -28.86 -36.92
CA LYS A 829 8.63 -29.27 -36.91
C LYS A 829 8.22 -29.88 -38.25
N HIS A 830 8.54 -29.21 -39.36
CA HIS A 830 8.29 -29.70 -40.71
C HIS A 830 8.92 -31.09 -40.91
N ASP A 831 10.19 -31.28 -40.58
CA ASP A 831 10.91 -32.52 -40.82
C ASP A 831 10.31 -33.70 -40.03
N ARG A 832 9.94 -33.47 -38.75
CA ARG A 832 9.27 -34.48 -37.91
C ARG A 832 7.92 -34.92 -38.50
N LEU A 833 7.13 -33.96 -38.97
CA LEU A 833 5.84 -34.23 -39.61
C LEU A 833 6.01 -34.93 -40.96
N ALA A 834 7.04 -34.55 -41.74
CA ALA A 834 7.32 -35.15 -43.04
C ALA A 834 7.79 -36.60 -42.96
N ASP A 835 8.62 -36.92 -41.95
CA ASP A 835 9.01 -38.28 -41.64
C ASP A 835 7.82 -39.12 -41.17
N PHE A 836 6.90 -38.54 -40.39
CA PHE A 836 5.72 -39.24 -39.88
C PHE A 836 4.78 -39.74 -40.98
N VAL A 837 4.50 -38.91 -42.00
CA VAL A 837 3.61 -39.29 -43.12
C VAL A 837 4.34 -39.85 -44.33
N LYS A 838 5.60 -40.27 -44.17
CA LYS A 838 6.48 -40.59 -45.31
C LYS A 838 5.91 -41.68 -46.22
N ASP A 839 5.37 -42.74 -45.66
CA ASP A 839 4.90 -43.91 -46.43
C ASP A 839 3.36 -44.08 -46.38
N TYR A 840 2.64 -43.00 -46.03
CA TYR A 840 1.19 -43.05 -45.89
C TYR A 840 0.47 -43.21 -47.24
N THR A 841 -0.53 -44.08 -47.25
CA THR A 841 -1.52 -44.22 -48.33
C THR A 841 -2.79 -43.42 -48.01
N LEU A 842 -3.72 -43.33 -48.97
CA LEU A 842 -5.01 -42.67 -48.73
C LEU A 842 -5.76 -43.27 -47.52
N SER A 843 -5.72 -44.60 -47.36
CA SER A 843 -6.37 -45.28 -46.23
C SER A 843 -5.80 -44.83 -44.88
N ASP A 844 -4.49 -44.61 -44.80
CA ASP A 844 -3.81 -44.20 -43.57
C ASP A 844 -4.19 -42.75 -43.18
N TRP A 845 -4.37 -41.87 -44.18
CA TRP A 845 -4.87 -40.52 -43.96
C TRP A 845 -6.31 -40.46 -43.48
N LEU A 846 -7.19 -41.34 -43.97
CA LEU A 846 -8.56 -41.43 -43.46
C LEU A 846 -8.58 -41.86 -41.99
N GLN A 847 -7.74 -42.84 -41.62
CA GLN A 847 -7.57 -43.24 -40.22
C GLN A 847 -7.00 -42.12 -39.35
N LEU A 848 -6.07 -41.32 -39.90
CA LEU A 848 -5.53 -40.13 -39.23
C LEU A 848 -6.65 -39.12 -38.94
N PHE A 849 -7.53 -38.82 -39.90
CA PHE A 849 -8.66 -37.92 -39.68
C PHE A 849 -9.63 -38.45 -38.63
N ASP A 850 -9.95 -39.74 -38.64
CA ASP A 850 -10.81 -40.32 -37.60
C ASP A 850 -10.17 -40.23 -36.21
N SER A 851 -8.85 -40.39 -36.12
CA SER A 851 -8.10 -40.16 -34.87
C SER A 851 -8.14 -38.68 -34.44
N CYS A 852 -7.97 -37.75 -35.37
CA CYS A 852 -8.02 -36.31 -35.09
C CYS A 852 -9.39 -35.83 -34.60
N LYS A 853 -10.50 -36.44 -35.07
CA LYS A 853 -11.85 -36.14 -34.57
C LYS A 853 -11.99 -36.39 -33.07
N LEU A 854 -11.31 -37.42 -32.54
CA LEU A 854 -11.28 -37.70 -31.10
C LEU A 854 -10.63 -36.54 -30.31
N PHE A 855 -9.63 -35.87 -30.88
CA PHE A 855 -8.91 -34.77 -30.21
C PHE A 855 -9.63 -33.43 -30.30
N PHE A 856 -10.29 -33.18 -31.44
CA PHE A 856 -10.91 -31.88 -31.74
C PHE A 856 -12.17 -31.62 -30.90
N ALA A 857 -12.90 -32.67 -30.50
CA ALA A 857 -14.11 -32.58 -29.67
C ALA A 857 -13.84 -32.09 -28.23
N GLU A 858 -12.59 -32.09 -27.76
CA GLU A 858 -12.24 -31.88 -26.34
C GLU A 858 -11.58 -30.53 -26.01
N GLN A 859 -11.42 -29.59 -26.95
CA GLN A 859 -10.41 -28.51 -26.76
C GLN A 859 -10.88 -27.07 -27.00
N GLY A 860 -10.53 -26.22 -26.03
CA GLY A 860 -10.45 -24.76 -26.12
C GLY A 860 -9.12 -24.29 -26.75
N ARG A 861 -8.17 -23.77 -25.95
CA ARG A 861 -6.92 -23.12 -26.45
C ARG A 861 -6.00 -24.04 -27.29
N ASP A 862 -6.05 -25.37 -27.14
CA ASP A 862 -5.13 -26.28 -27.85
C ASP A 862 -5.55 -26.58 -29.30
N ALA A 863 -6.75 -26.17 -29.73
CA ALA A 863 -7.24 -26.40 -31.10
C ALA A 863 -6.35 -25.74 -32.17
N TYR A 864 -5.66 -24.64 -31.83
CA TYR A 864 -4.76 -23.94 -32.75
C TYR A 864 -3.57 -24.81 -33.20
N ASN A 865 -2.94 -25.53 -32.27
CA ASN A 865 -1.74 -26.33 -32.55
C ASN A 865 -2.05 -27.50 -33.49
N LEU A 866 -3.18 -28.17 -33.28
CA LEU A 866 -3.64 -29.25 -34.17
C LEU A 866 -3.90 -28.72 -35.59
N LYS A 867 -4.59 -27.58 -35.72
CA LYS A 867 -4.83 -26.95 -37.03
C LYS A 867 -3.52 -26.60 -37.73
N SER A 868 -2.57 -26.02 -37.00
CA SER A 868 -1.23 -25.69 -37.52
C SER A 868 -0.53 -26.93 -38.07
N SER A 869 -0.47 -28.02 -37.31
CA SER A 869 0.20 -29.25 -37.76
C SER A 869 -0.52 -29.94 -38.92
N LEU A 870 -1.86 -29.94 -38.93
CA LEU A 870 -2.62 -30.49 -40.06
C LEU A 870 -2.41 -29.65 -41.33
N ASN A 871 -2.41 -28.32 -41.24
CA ASN A 871 -2.08 -27.44 -42.37
C ASN A 871 -0.70 -27.77 -42.94
N GLU A 872 0.30 -27.97 -42.07
CA GLU A 872 1.67 -28.32 -42.46
C GLU A 872 1.75 -29.70 -43.14
N LEU A 873 1.00 -30.69 -42.62
CA LEU A 873 0.93 -32.02 -43.21
C LEU A 873 0.33 -32.01 -44.63
N PHE A 874 -0.69 -31.17 -44.87
CA PHE A 874 -1.24 -30.95 -46.21
C PHE A 874 -0.20 -30.29 -47.14
N HIS A 875 0.60 -29.36 -46.64
CA HIS A 875 1.68 -28.73 -47.40
C HIS A 875 2.76 -29.76 -47.80
N ILE A 876 3.19 -30.59 -46.86
CA ILE A 876 4.19 -31.67 -47.09
C ILE A 876 3.72 -32.64 -48.18
N ILE A 877 2.49 -33.15 -48.09
CA ILE A 877 2.02 -34.17 -49.05
C ILE A 877 1.83 -33.58 -50.45
N ALA A 878 1.43 -32.31 -50.55
CA ALA A 878 1.31 -31.63 -51.84
C ALA A 878 2.65 -31.58 -52.61
N HIS A 879 3.75 -31.39 -51.89
CA HIS A 879 5.10 -31.39 -52.47
C HIS A 879 5.68 -32.78 -52.75
N LYS A 880 5.13 -33.81 -52.11
CA LYS A 880 5.66 -35.18 -52.18
C LYS A 880 4.92 -36.07 -53.17
N ASN A 881 3.59 -36.01 -53.19
CA ASN A 881 2.74 -36.82 -54.04
C ASN A 881 1.45 -36.07 -54.38
N GLU A 882 1.48 -35.41 -55.53
CA GLU A 882 0.39 -34.55 -56.02
C GLU A 882 -0.95 -35.29 -56.16
N THR A 883 -0.93 -36.54 -56.66
CA THR A 883 -2.15 -37.34 -56.82
C THR A 883 -2.77 -37.69 -55.47
N LEU A 884 -1.93 -38.15 -54.54
CA LEU A 884 -2.39 -38.52 -53.20
C LEU A 884 -2.91 -37.29 -52.42
N TYR A 885 -2.28 -36.12 -52.57
CA TYR A 885 -2.79 -34.86 -51.99
C TYR A 885 -4.22 -34.56 -52.43
N ILE A 886 -4.53 -34.68 -53.74
CA ILE A 886 -5.88 -34.43 -54.25
C ILE A 886 -6.88 -35.45 -53.69
N ASP A 887 -6.52 -36.74 -53.67
CA ASP A 887 -7.39 -37.78 -53.12
C ASP A 887 -7.71 -37.55 -51.63
N ILE A 888 -6.72 -37.15 -50.83
CA ILE A 888 -6.88 -36.83 -49.40
C ILE A 888 -7.77 -35.61 -49.21
N LEU A 889 -7.51 -34.54 -49.98
CA LEU A 889 -8.27 -33.30 -49.91
C LEU A 889 -9.74 -33.54 -50.28
N GLU A 890 -10.00 -34.36 -51.31
CA GLU A 890 -11.36 -34.73 -51.71
C GLU A 890 -12.11 -35.42 -50.58
N LYS A 891 -11.46 -36.40 -49.93
CA LYS A 891 -12.04 -37.09 -48.78
C LYS A 891 -12.20 -36.23 -47.54
N TYR A 892 -11.28 -35.31 -47.29
CA TYR A 892 -11.40 -34.34 -46.20
C TYR A 892 -12.64 -33.46 -46.36
N LEU A 893 -12.91 -32.99 -47.58
CA LEU A 893 -14.08 -32.17 -47.87
C LEU A 893 -15.39 -32.96 -47.84
N GLU A 894 -15.39 -34.24 -48.24
CA GLU A 894 -16.54 -35.14 -48.04
C GLU A 894 -16.94 -35.29 -46.56
N LEU A 895 -15.98 -35.12 -45.62
CA LEU A 895 -16.23 -35.12 -44.18
C LEU A 895 -16.77 -33.79 -43.63
N GLY A 896 -16.92 -32.76 -44.47
CA GLY A 896 -17.50 -31.47 -44.08
C GLY A 896 -16.56 -30.52 -43.33
N ASP A 897 -15.25 -30.61 -43.53
CA ASP A 897 -14.24 -29.75 -42.87
C ASP A 897 -14.29 -29.83 -41.32
N PRO A 898 -14.15 -31.03 -40.74
CA PRO A 898 -14.36 -31.25 -39.31
C PRO A 898 -13.39 -30.50 -38.39
N PHE A 899 -12.27 -29.99 -38.91
CA PHE A 899 -11.24 -29.30 -38.13
C PHE A 899 -11.14 -27.81 -38.43
N LEU A 900 -11.94 -27.27 -39.35
CA LEU A 900 -11.93 -25.86 -39.76
C LEU A 900 -10.50 -25.40 -40.13
N LEU A 901 -9.89 -26.13 -41.07
CA LEU A 901 -8.51 -25.90 -41.50
C LEU A 901 -8.41 -24.66 -42.39
N ASN A 902 -7.24 -24.03 -42.35
CA ASN A 902 -6.96 -22.84 -43.16
C ASN A 902 -5.74 -23.12 -44.05
N LEU A 903 -5.95 -23.89 -45.13
CA LEU A 903 -4.87 -24.37 -45.99
C LEU A 903 -4.30 -23.27 -46.89
N ASN A 904 -3.00 -23.37 -47.18
CA ASN A 904 -2.36 -22.57 -48.21
C ASN A 904 -2.77 -23.10 -49.60
N MET A 905 -3.47 -22.28 -50.37
CA MET A 905 -4.00 -22.69 -51.68
C MET A 905 -2.97 -22.68 -52.80
N SER A 906 -1.75 -22.19 -52.55
CA SER A 906 -0.70 -22.15 -53.58
C SER A 906 -0.33 -23.54 -54.10
N ASP A 907 -0.39 -24.55 -53.24
CA ASP A 907 -0.09 -25.93 -53.62
C ASP A 907 -1.17 -26.54 -54.52
N LEU A 908 -2.44 -26.34 -54.16
CA LEU A 908 -3.57 -26.77 -54.99
C LEU A 908 -3.52 -26.13 -56.38
N ILE A 909 -3.24 -24.83 -56.47
CA ILE A 909 -3.11 -24.11 -57.75
C ILE A 909 -1.94 -24.68 -58.58
N LYS A 910 -0.80 -24.99 -57.96
CA LYS A 910 0.35 -25.58 -58.67
C LYS A 910 0.01 -26.94 -59.27
N ILE A 911 -0.74 -27.77 -58.56
CA ILE A 911 -1.04 -29.15 -58.94
C ILE A 911 -2.13 -29.23 -60.01
N VAL A 912 -3.31 -28.64 -59.78
CA VAL A 912 -4.46 -28.78 -60.69
C VAL A 912 -4.66 -27.60 -61.64
N GLY A 913 -3.97 -26.49 -61.40
CA GLY A 913 -4.19 -25.22 -62.10
C GLY A 913 -5.32 -24.39 -61.48
N LYS A 914 -5.31 -23.09 -61.78
CA LYS A 914 -6.24 -22.09 -61.21
C LYS A 914 -7.71 -22.47 -61.42
N GLU A 915 -8.10 -22.76 -62.66
CA GLU A 915 -9.50 -23.00 -63.03
C GLU A 915 -10.06 -24.24 -62.33
N LYS A 916 -9.29 -25.34 -62.32
CA LYS A 916 -9.69 -26.58 -61.64
C LYS A 916 -9.70 -26.44 -60.13
N ALA A 917 -8.81 -25.62 -59.53
CA ALA A 917 -8.82 -25.37 -58.10
C ALA A 917 -10.12 -24.67 -57.66
N PHE A 918 -10.62 -23.69 -58.43
CA PHE A 918 -11.93 -23.08 -58.17
C PHE A 918 -13.08 -24.07 -58.30
N GLU A 919 -13.10 -24.88 -59.36
CA GLU A 919 -14.12 -25.93 -59.55
C GLU A 919 -14.09 -26.93 -58.40
N PHE A 920 -12.90 -27.30 -57.94
CA PHE A 920 -12.69 -28.22 -56.83
C PHE A 920 -13.28 -27.71 -55.52
N ILE A 921 -12.99 -26.46 -55.13
CA ILE A 921 -13.54 -25.88 -53.89
C ILE A 921 -15.06 -25.73 -53.96
N LYS A 922 -15.60 -25.33 -55.11
CA LYS A 922 -17.06 -25.14 -55.31
C LYS A 922 -17.84 -26.46 -55.41
N LYS A 923 -17.18 -27.59 -55.64
CA LYS A 923 -17.80 -28.92 -55.72
C LYS A 923 -18.41 -29.36 -54.38
N TYR A 924 -17.84 -28.90 -53.26
CA TYR A 924 -18.24 -29.30 -51.90
C TYR A 924 -18.93 -28.15 -51.16
N SER A 925 -19.67 -28.46 -50.09
CA SER A 925 -20.23 -27.46 -49.16
C SER A 925 -19.69 -27.76 -47.77
N PHE A 926 -18.93 -26.81 -47.19
CA PHE A 926 -18.22 -26.98 -45.92
C PHE A 926 -17.99 -25.64 -45.22
N GLN A 927 -17.69 -25.65 -43.92
CA GLN A 927 -17.76 -24.45 -43.08
C GLN A 927 -16.71 -23.39 -43.42
N ALA A 928 -15.45 -23.75 -43.68
CA ALA A 928 -14.39 -22.79 -44.04
C ALA A 928 -14.29 -22.48 -45.56
N GLN A 929 -15.32 -22.81 -46.36
CA GLN A 929 -15.25 -22.68 -47.82
C GLN A 929 -14.92 -21.26 -48.29
N GLU A 930 -15.52 -20.25 -47.67
CA GLU A 930 -15.24 -18.85 -48.00
C GLU A 930 -13.79 -18.45 -47.70
N THR A 931 -13.25 -18.88 -46.54
CA THR A 931 -11.85 -18.67 -46.18
C THR A 931 -10.91 -19.32 -47.20
N TRP A 932 -11.23 -20.53 -47.65
CA TRP A 932 -10.45 -21.22 -48.68
C TRP A 932 -10.50 -20.48 -50.02
N LEU A 933 -11.65 -19.93 -50.40
CA LEU A 933 -11.77 -19.09 -51.60
C LEU A 933 -10.91 -17.82 -51.48
N PHE A 934 -10.92 -17.14 -50.32
CA PHE A 934 -10.03 -16.00 -50.07
C PHE A 934 -8.56 -16.39 -50.18
N ASN A 935 -8.14 -17.49 -49.56
CA ASN A 935 -6.77 -17.97 -49.66
C ASN A 935 -6.38 -18.34 -51.10
N LEU A 936 -7.32 -18.83 -51.91
CA LEU A 936 -7.06 -19.11 -53.32
C LEU A 936 -6.76 -17.80 -54.06
N PHE A 937 -7.55 -16.75 -53.85
CA PHE A 937 -7.24 -15.41 -54.38
C PHE A 937 -5.90 -14.88 -53.86
N ILE A 938 -5.56 -15.07 -52.58
CA ILE A 938 -4.24 -14.72 -52.02
C ILE A 938 -3.10 -15.48 -52.72
N ALA A 939 -3.33 -16.72 -53.15
CA ALA A 939 -2.31 -17.59 -53.71
C ALA A 939 -2.10 -17.46 -55.24
N ILE A 940 -3.04 -16.86 -55.99
CA ILE A 940 -2.91 -16.70 -57.45
C ILE A 940 -1.68 -15.84 -57.80
N ASP A 941 -0.84 -16.33 -58.70
CA ASP A 941 0.29 -15.56 -59.25
C ASP A 941 -0.21 -14.35 -60.04
N GLU A 942 0.47 -13.20 -59.89
CA GLU A 942 0.14 -11.92 -60.53
C GLU A 942 -0.07 -12.06 -62.05
N SER A 943 0.75 -12.87 -62.72
CA SER A 943 0.66 -13.09 -64.18
C SER A 943 -0.61 -13.83 -64.65
N LYS A 944 -1.35 -14.44 -63.72
CA LYS A 944 -2.53 -15.27 -64.00
C LYS A 944 -3.85 -14.62 -63.56
N ILE A 945 -3.79 -13.40 -63.01
CA ILE A 945 -4.97 -12.63 -62.62
C ILE A 945 -5.62 -12.07 -63.89
N THR A 946 -6.95 -12.21 -64.01
CA THR A 946 -7.76 -11.59 -65.07
C THR A 946 -8.91 -10.81 -64.45
N SER A 947 -9.61 -9.97 -65.23
CA SER A 947 -10.75 -9.18 -64.75
C SER A 947 -11.84 -10.07 -64.13
N LYS A 948 -11.98 -11.32 -64.61
CA LYS A 948 -12.92 -12.30 -64.05
C LYS A 948 -12.59 -12.68 -62.60
N GLU A 949 -11.30 -12.80 -62.25
CA GLU A 949 -10.90 -13.09 -60.87
C GLU A 949 -11.07 -11.87 -59.96
N ALA A 950 -10.79 -10.67 -60.46
CA ALA A 950 -11.06 -9.43 -59.73
C ALA A 950 -12.55 -9.29 -59.38
N GLU A 951 -13.43 -9.45 -60.38
CA GLU A 951 -14.89 -9.45 -60.19
C GLU A 951 -15.36 -10.50 -59.18
N SER A 952 -14.79 -11.71 -59.25
CA SER A 952 -15.15 -12.80 -58.33
C SER A 952 -14.69 -12.54 -56.89
N LEU A 953 -13.51 -11.94 -56.70
CA LEU A 953 -13.01 -11.56 -55.38
C LEU A 953 -13.86 -10.45 -54.75
N LEU A 954 -14.24 -9.46 -55.55
CA LEU A 954 -15.16 -8.38 -55.12
C LEU A 954 -16.49 -8.95 -54.64
N GLU A 955 -17.06 -9.89 -55.40
CA GLU A 955 -18.31 -10.54 -54.99
C GLU A 955 -18.16 -11.31 -53.67
N LEU A 956 -17.03 -11.99 -53.46
CA LEU A 956 -16.76 -12.71 -52.22
C LEU A 956 -16.72 -11.78 -51.00
N TYR A 957 -16.07 -10.62 -51.11
CA TYR A 957 -16.08 -9.60 -50.04
C TYR A 957 -17.47 -9.06 -49.74
N LYS A 958 -18.40 -9.04 -50.71
CA LYS A 958 -19.79 -8.59 -50.50
C LYS A 958 -20.63 -9.61 -49.74
N THR A 959 -20.40 -10.89 -49.95
CA THR A 959 -21.30 -11.94 -49.41
C THR A 959 -20.79 -12.58 -48.12
N SER A 960 -19.46 -12.65 -47.92
CA SER A 960 -18.86 -13.49 -46.88
C SER A 960 -18.92 -12.91 -45.47
N SER A 961 -18.85 -13.78 -44.45
CA SER A 961 -18.76 -13.36 -43.04
C SER A 961 -17.40 -12.74 -42.73
N TYR A 962 -17.33 -11.78 -41.79
CA TYR A 962 -16.05 -11.21 -41.31
C TYR A 962 -15.09 -12.31 -40.81
N ARG A 963 -15.62 -13.40 -40.23
CA ARG A 963 -14.83 -14.53 -39.74
C ARG A 963 -14.09 -15.29 -40.84
N SER A 964 -14.57 -15.19 -42.08
CA SER A 964 -13.99 -15.87 -43.23
C SER A 964 -12.92 -15.03 -43.92
N MET A 965 -12.85 -13.72 -43.64
CA MET A 965 -12.02 -12.77 -44.35
C MET A 965 -10.54 -12.84 -43.91
N PRO A 966 -9.59 -12.50 -44.78
CA PRO A 966 -8.17 -12.45 -44.43
C PRO A 966 -7.86 -11.38 -43.38
N SER A 967 -6.90 -11.66 -42.50
CA SER A 967 -6.39 -10.68 -41.52
C SER A 967 -5.34 -9.71 -42.09
N HIS A 968 -5.02 -9.81 -43.38
CA HIS A 968 -4.10 -8.91 -44.08
C HIS A 968 -4.59 -8.62 -45.50
N LEU A 969 -4.32 -7.42 -46.00
CA LEU A 969 -4.79 -6.97 -47.31
C LEU A 969 -3.68 -6.80 -48.36
N ASP A 970 -2.39 -6.93 -48.01
CA ASP A 970 -1.25 -6.65 -48.91
C ASP A 970 -1.30 -7.43 -50.24
N TYR A 971 -1.93 -8.61 -50.25
CA TYR A 971 -2.13 -9.40 -51.46
C TYR A 971 -3.04 -8.72 -52.50
N LEU A 972 -3.75 -7.63 -52.16
CA LEU A 972 -4.55 -6.89 -53.13
C LEU A 972 -3.68 -6.09 -54.11
N ILE A 973 -2.42 -5.81 -53.77
CA ILE A 973 -1.49 -5.06 -54.62
C ILE A 973 -1.32 -5.72 -56.00
N LYS A 974 -1.21 -7.06 -56.07
CA LYS A 974 -1.11 -7.78 -57.36
C LYS A 974 -2.39 -7.69 -58.21
N TYR A 975 -3.56 -7.50 -57.60
CA TYR A 975 -4.82 -7.34 -58.34
C TYR A 975 -4.94 -5.96 -58.97
N CYS A 976 -4.23 -4.95 -58.45
CA CYS A 976 -4.18 -3.61 -59.04
C CYS A 976 -3.59 -3.58 -60.46
N THR A 977 -2.89 -4.63 -60.90
CA THR A 977 -2.35 -4.71 -62.27
C THR A 977 -3.41 -4.95 -63.34
N VAL A 978 -4.56 -5.50 -62.95
CA VAL A 978 -5.66 -5.84 -63.85
C VAL A 978 -6.86 -4.92 -63.61
N ASP A 979 -7.08 -4.54 -62.36
CA ASP A 979 -8.06 -3.54 -61.95
C ASP A 979 -7.44 -2.62 -60.90
N GLU A 980 -7.00 -1.44 -61.34
CA GLU A 980 -6.34 -0.45 -60.49
C GLU A 980 -7.21 0.02 -59.31
N ASN A 981 -8.55 -0.13 -59.40
CA ASN A 981 -9.50 0.35 -58.39
C ASN A 981 -9.94 -0.73 -57.41
N ILE A 982 -9.58 -2.00 -57.61
CA ILE A 982 -10.08 -3.13 -56.81
C ILE A 982 -9.88 -2.93 -55.30
N PHE A 983 -8.75 -2.37 -54.87
CA PHE A 983 -8.49 -2.09 -53.47
C PHE A 983 -9.48 -1.08 -52.90
N LEU A 984 -9.76 0.01 -53.64
CA LEU A 984 -10.73 1.03 -53.24
C LEU A 984 -12.16 0.45 -53.20
N GLU A 985 -12.50 -0.41 -54.16
CA GLU A 985 -13.80 -1.08 -54.18
C GLU A 985 -13.98 -2.02 -52.98
N ILE A 986 -12.96 -2.82 -52.64
CA ILE A 986 -12.98 -3.71 -51.46
C ILE A 986 -13.05 -2.89 -50.17
N MET A 987 -12.25 -1.83 -50.04
CA MET A 987 -12.32 -0.92 -48.90
C MET A 987 -13.72 -0.31 -48.76
N THR A 988 -14.35 0.09 -49.87
CA THR A 988 -15.73 0.60 -49.89
C THR A 988 -16.72 -0.44 -49.39
N ILE A 989 -16.59 -1.70 -49.84
CA ILE A 989 -17.41 -2.81 -49.36
C ILE A 989 -17.23 -2.99 -47.86
N LEU A 990 -16.00 -3.16 -47.38
CA LEU A 990 -15.71 -3.44 -45.97
C LEU A 990 -16.21 -2.33 -45.03
N VAL A 991 -15.97 -1.07 -45.39
CA VAL A 991 -16.43 0.08 -44.60
C VAL A 991 -17.96 0.18 -44.59
N ASN A 992 -18.63 -0.08 -45.72
CA ASN A 992 -20.09 -0.08 -45.76
C ASN A 992 -20.70 -1.22 -44.94
N ARG A 993 -20.07 -2.40 -44.93
CA ARG A 993 -20.53 -3.53 -44.11
C ARG A 993 -20.25 -3.32 -42.62
N ALA A 994 -19.12 -2.71 -42.26
CA ALA A 994 -18.84 -2.31 -40.89
C ALA A 994 -19.89 -1.32 -40.35
N GLU A 995 -20.38 -0.41 -41.20
CA GLU A 995 -21.40 0.57 -40.83
C GLU A 995 -22.81 -0.02 -40.73
N ASN A 996 -23.19 -0.88 -41.69
CA ASN A 996 -24.59 -1.29 -41.88
C ASN A 996 -24.91 -2.72 -41.41
N GLU A 997 -23.90 -3.55 -41.13
CA GLU A 997 -24.08 -4.95 -40.74
C GLU A 997 -23.46 -5.28 -39.38
N ASP A 998 -22.14 -5.21 -39.25
CA ASP A 998 -21.39 -5.68 -38.06
C ASP A 998 -20.07 -4.92 -37.90
N ASN A 999 -19.84 -4.27 -36.76
CA ASN A 999 -18.63 -3.49 -36.56
C ASN A 999 -17.33 -4.32 -36.59
N ARG A 1000 -17.41 -5.65 -36.45
CA ARG A 1000 -16.25 -6.57 -36.53
C ARG A 1000 -15.64 -6.71 -37.92
N PHE A 1001 -16.26 -6.15 -38.97
CA PHE A 1001 -15.59 -6.01 -40.26
C PHE A 1001 -14.36 -5.08 -40.20
N VAL A 1002 -14.22 -4.27 -39.14
CA VAL A 1002 -13.03 -3.45 -38.87
C VAL A 1002 -11.77 -4.30 -38.76
N ASP A 1003 -11.85 -5.47 -38.13
CA ASP A 1003 -10.72 -6.38 -37.90
C ASP A 1003 -10.00 -6.77 -39.21
N THR A 1004 -10.70 -6.71 -40.36
CA THR A 1004 -10.16 -7.03 -41.69
C THR A 1004 -9.32 -5.89 -42.27
N PHE A 1005 -9.70 -4.63 -42.02
CA PHE A 1005 -9.06 -3.47 -42.67
C PHE A 1005 -8.26 -2.57 -41.73
N SER A 1006 -8.37 -2.70 -40.41
CA SER A 1006 -7.58 -1.93 -39.45
C SER A 1006 -6.07 -2.03 -39.71
N ILE A 1007 -5.63 -3.21 -40.13
CA ILE A 1007 -4.24 -3.54 -40.45
C ILE A 1007 -3.61 -2.64 -41.52
N ILE A 1008 -4.39 -2.00 -42.40
CA ILE A 1008 -3.84 -1.08 -43.42
C ILE A 1008 -3.21 0.17 -42.81
N PHE A 1009 -3.56 0.49 -41.56
CA PHE A 1009 -3.00 1.60 -40.81
C PHE A 1009 -1.74 1.21 -40.01
N ASN A 1010 -1.35 -0.07 -40.03
CA ASN A 1010 -0.12 -0.53 -39.42
C ASN A 1010 1.11 -0.16 -40.28
N PRO A 1011 2.09 0.60 -39.75
CA PRO A 1011 3.26 1.05 -40.48
C PRO A 1011 4.14 -0.04 -41.12
N PHE A 1012 4.02 -1.29 -40.66
CA PHE A 1012 4.82 -2.41 -41.14
C PHE A 1012 4.26 -3.12 -42.38
N THR A 1013 3.09 -2.72 -42.88
CA THR A 1013 2.46 -3.33 -44.08
C THR A 1013 2.89 -2.67 -45.39
N ASP A 1014 2.79 -3.39 -46.51
CA ASP A 1014 3.09 -2.82 -47.83
C ASP A 1014 2.00 -1.85 -48.30
N ILE A 1015 0.73 -2.10 -47.98
CA ILE A 1015 -0.35 -1.16 -48.25
C ILE A 1015 -0.15 0.16 -47.51
N PHE A 1016 0.34 0.16 -46.27
CA PHE A 1016 0.60 1.42 -45.57
C PHE A 1016 1.60 2.32 -46.31
N LYS A 1017 2.60 1.71 -46.99
CA LYS A 1017 3.57 2.45 -47.82
C LYS A 1017 2.89 3.10 -49.02
N LEU A 1018 1.86 2.47 -49.58
CA LEU A 1018 1.07 2.97 -50.71
C LEU A 1018 -0.15 3.81 -50.29
N LEU A 1019 -0.46 3.88 -48.99
CA LEU A 1019 -1.69 4.47 -48.46
C LEU A 1019 -1.93 5.92 -48.92
N ASP A 1020 -0.87 6.70 -49.14
CA ASP A 1020 -0.95 8.08 -49.63
C ASP A 1020 -1.64 8.14 -51.01
N GLN A 1021 -1.38 7.17 -51.88
CA GLN A 1021 -1.98 7.10 -53.22
C GLN A 1021 -3.49 6.83 -53.12
N TYR A 1022 -3.90 5.93 -52.22
CA TYR A 1022 -5.31 5.59 -52.04
C TYR A 1022 -6.09 6.68 -51.30
N ILE A 1023 -5.47 7.34 -50.31
CA ILE A 1023 -6.05 8.53 -49.67
C ILE A 1023 -6.27 9.64 -50.69
N TYR A 1024 -5.34 9.84 -51.63
CA TYR A 1024 -5.52 10.82 -52.71
C TYR A 1024 -6.74 10.50 -53.59
N SER A 1025 -6.96 9.23 -53.90
CA SER A 1025 -8.08 8.79 -54.75
C SER A 1025 -9.44 8.90 -54.06
N ASP A 1026 -9.57 8.47 -52.79
CA ASP A 1026 -10.81 8.60 -52.02
C ASP A 1026 -10.55 8.90 -50.54
N ILE A 1027 -10.26 10.16 -50.27
CA ILE A 1027 -10.03 10.63 -48.90
C ILE A 1027 -11.24 10.43 -47.99
N VAL A 1028 -12.47 10.45 -48.52
CA VAL A 1028 -13.69 10.34 -47.72
C VAL A 1028 -13.81 8.92 -47.15
N LEU A 1029 -13.52 7.91 -47.97
CA LEU A 1029 -13.50 6.51 -47.57
C LEU A 1029 -12.49 6.23 -46.46
N PHE A 1030 -11.23 6.65 -46.62
CA PHE A 1030 -10.18 6.35 -45.63
C PHE A 1030 -10.36 7.11 -44.32
N LYS A 1031 -10.92 8.32 -44.36
CA LYS A 1031 -11.35 9.01 -43.13
C LYS A 1031 -12.41 8.21 -42.39
N LYS A 1032 -13.42 7.70 -43.11
CA LYS A 1032 -14.49 6.89 -42.52
C LYS A 1032 -13.93 5.58 -41.94
N ALA A 1033 -13.06 4.90 -42.68
CA ALA A 1033 -12.37 3.68 -42.21
C ALA A 1033 -11.56 3.93 -40.92
N TYR A 1034 -10.75 4.99 -40.90
CA TYR A 1034 -9.93 5.35 -39.73
C TYR A 1034 -10.80 5.59 -38.49
N LEU A 1035 -11.93 6.30 -38.65
CA LEU A 1035 -12.84 6.56 -37.53
C LEU A 1035 -13.45 5.26 -36.98
N PHE A 1036 -13.86 4.31 -37.83
CA PHE A 1036 -14.36 3.01 -37.36
C PHE A 1036 -13.33 2.23 -36.52
N CYS A 1037 -12.04 2.30 -36.89
CA CYS A 1037 -10.97 1.61 -36.16
C CYS A 1037 -10.87 2.10 -34.70
N LEU A 1038 -11.10 3.39 -34.45
CA LEU A 1038 -11.03 3.98 -33.10
C LEU A 1038 -12.02 3.36 -32.10
N ASN A 1039 -13.16 2.83 -32.55
CA ASN A 1039 -14.17 2.23 -31.66
C ASN A 1039 -13.91 0.76 -31.32
N CYS A 1040 -13.14 0.05 -32.14
CA CYS A 1040 -13.06 -1.41 -32.10
C CYS A 1040 -11.67 -1.91 -31.68
N GLU A 1041 -10.60 -1.19 -32.03
CA GLU A 1041 -9.22 -1.60 -31.71
C GLU A 1041 -8.51 -0.55 -30.86
N ASN A 1042 -8.32 -0.88 -29.58
CA ASN A 1042 -7.47 -0.08 -28.71
C ASN A 1042 -6.02 -0.14 -29.22
N HIS A 1043 -5.44 1.02 -29.52
CA HIS A 1043 -4.02 1.22 -29.89
C HIS A 1043 -3.60 0.90 -31.34
N PHE A 1044 -4.51 0.79 -32.32
CA PHE A 1044 -4.13 0.48 -33.72
C PHE A 1044 -3.20 1.53 -34.39
N ASP A 1045 -3.31 2.82 -34.02
CA ASP A 1045 -2.45 3.94 -34.47
C ASP A 1045 -1.91 4.71 -33.26
N TYR A 1046 -1.25 4.01 -32.33
CA TYR A 1046 -0.74 4.59 -31.09
C TYR A 1046 0.20 5.78 -31.33
N ASP A 1047 1.08 5.71 -32.32
CA ASP A 1047 2.11 6.71 -32.65
C ASP A 1047 1.65 7.78 -33.67
N MET A 1048 0.37 7.76 -34.04
CA MET A 1048 -0.30 8.70 -34.95
C MET A 1048 0.28 8.74 -36.37
N MET A 1049 0.95 7.69 -36.83
CA MET A 1049 1.51 7.66 -38.19
C MET A 1049 0.43 7.65 -39.28
N ALA A 1050 -0.65 6.89 -39.10
CA ALA A 1050 -1.76 6.86 -40.07
C ALA A 1050 -2.56 8.17 -40.05
N PHE A 1051 -2.85 8.69 -38.86
CA PHE A 1051 -3.46 10.01 -38.69
C PHE A 1051 -2.64 11.11 -39.39
N ASN A 1052 -1.32 11.08 -39.23
CA ASN A 1052 -0.40 12.04 -39.84
C ASN A 1052 -0.46 12.02 -41.38
N LYS A 1053 -0.66 10.85 -42.01
CA LYS A 1053 -0.90 10.76 -43.46
C LYS A 1053 -2.22 11.40 -43.86
N LEU A 1054 -3.32 11.11 -43.16
CA LEU A 1054 -4.64 11.67 -43.48
C LEU A 1054 -4.67 13.20 -43.42
N ILE A 1055 -4.02 13.80 -42.41
CA ILE A 1055 -3.98 15.27 -42.27
C ILE A 1055 -3.03 15.94 -43.26
N ASN A 1056 -2.10 15.23 -43.90
CA ASN A 1056 -1.32 15.77 -45.03
C ASN A 1056 -2.20 16.08 -46.24
N PHE A 1057 -3.22 15.25 -46.48
CA PHE A 1057 -4.16 15.43 -47.59
C PHE A 1057 -5.31 16.38 -47.22
N ASP A 1058 -5.86 16.23 -46.02
CA ASP A 1058 -6.84 17.18 -45.51
C ASP A 1058 -6.67 17.40 -44.02
N ILE A 1059 -6.02 18.52 -43.70
CA ILE A 1059 -5.93 19.04 -42.34
C ILE A 1059 -7.30 19.20 -41.68
N ASN A 1060 -8.39 19.30 -42.46
CA ASN A 1060 -9.71 19.41 -41.89
C ASN A 1060 -10.15 18.15 -41.12
N PHE A 1061 -9.51 17.00 -41.38
CA PHE A 1061 -9.80 15.74 -40.70
C PHE A 1061 -9.62 15.79 -39.19
N VAL A 1062 -8.77 16.70 -38.68
CA VAL A 1062 -8.58 16.93 -37.25
C VAL A 1062 -9.93 17.16 -36.54
N ASP A 1063 -10.87 17.89 -37.16
CA ASP A 1063 -12.19 18.14 -36.56
C ASP A 1063 -12.99 16.86 -36.46
N ASN A 1064 -12.99 16.05 -37.52
CA ASN A 1064 -13.74 14.79 -37.57
C ASN A 1064 -13.21 13.83 -36.50
N TYR A 1065 -11.89 13.73 -36.36
CA TYR A 1065 -11.24 12.91 -35.33
C TYR A 1065 -11.67 13.30 -33.91
N ILE A 1066 -11.57 14.60 -33.59
CA ILE A 1066 -11.94 15.10 -32.26
C ILE A 1066 -13.44 14.89 -32.00
N VAL A 1067 -14.30 15.24 -32.95
CA VAL A 1067 -15.76 15.06 -32.80
C VAL A 1067 -16.11 13.59 -32.64
N TYR A 1068 -15.43 12.69 -33.35
CA TYR A 1068 -15.70 11.26 -33.28
C TYR A 1068 -15.33 10.66 -31.93
N ILE A 1069 -14.11 10.91 -31.44
CA ILE A 1069 -13.67 10.42 -30.12
C ILE A 1069 -14.65 10.88 -29.02
N LEU A 1070 -15.10 12.13 -29.08
CA LEU A 1070 -15.99 12.67 -28.07
C LEU A 1070 -17.41 12.08 -28.17
N ASN A 1071 -17.89 11.76 -29.38
CA ASN A 1071 -19.20 11.14 -29.57
C ASN A 1071 -19.22 9.61 -29.34
N SER A 1072 -18.07 8.95 -29.33
CA SER A 1072 -17.96 7.48 -29.27
C SER A 1072 -18.31 6.84 -27.92
N HIS A 1073 -18.45 7.62 -26.85
CA HIS A 1073 -18.73 7.13 -25.50
C HIS A 1073 -20.12 7.53 -24.99
N ASP A 1074 -20.89 6.54 -24.51
CA ASP A 1074 -22.16 6.74 -23.79
C ASP A 1074 -21.96 7.31 -22.36
N LYS A 1075 -20.71 7.51 -21.93
CA LYS A 1075 -20.29 7.99 -20.59
C LYS A 1075 -19.44 9.26 -20.72
N SER A 1076 -19.16 9.92 -19.59
CA SER A 1076 -18.24 11.07 -19.52
C SER A 1076 -16.85 10.68 -20.01
N ILE A 1077 -16.31 11.39 -21.01
CA ILE A 1077 -14.94 11.23 -21.50
C ILE A 1077 -13.99 12.19 -20.78
N SER A 1078 -12.78 11.73 -20.48
CA SER A 1078 -11.70 12.47 -19.85
C SER A 1078 -10.39 12.34 -20.65
N SER A 1079 -9.39 13.14 -20.29
CA SER A 1079 -8.05 12.98 -20.84
C SER A 1079 -7.42 11.60 -20.61
N HIS A 1080 -7.91 10.80 -19.65
CA HIS A 1080 -7.36 9.48 -19.35
C HIS A 1080 -7.85 8.39 -20.31
N ASP A 1081 -8.90 8.67 -21.10
CA ASP A 1081 -9.51 7.70 -22.01
C ASP A 1081 -8.85 7.72 -23.40
N ILE A 1082 -7.96 8.67 -23.67
CA ILE A 1082 -7.22 8.81 -24.94
C ILE A 1082 -5.75 8.48 -24.69
N HIS A 1083 -5.28 7.38 -25.29
CA HIS A 1083 -3.95 6.84 -25.03
C HIS A 1083 -2.91 7.07 -26.14
N ASN A 1084 -3.25 7.79 -27.20
CA ASN A 1084 -2.33 8.00 -28.34
C ASN A 1084 -1.20 9.00 -28.03
N ASP A 1085 -0.07 8.82 -28.70
CA ASP A 1085 1.09 9.72 -28.66
C ASP A 1085 1.03 10.77 -29.79
N PHE A 1086 0.84 12.05 -29.42
CA PHE A 1086 0.81 13.18 -30.35
C PHE A 1086 2.19 13.77 -30.66
N SER A 1087 3.29 13.16 -30.19
CA SER A 1087 4.66 13.65 -30.40
C SER A 1087 5.00 13.86 -31.87
N LEU A 1088 4.55 12.96 -32.76
CA LEU A 1088 4.76 13.08 -34.19
C LEU A 1088 4.11 14.36 -34.76
N ILE A 1089 2.91 14.70 -34.30
CA ILE A 1089 2.13 15.84 -34.79
C ILE A 1089 2.77 17.17 -34.34
N TRP A 1090 3.33 17.23 -33.13
CA TRP A 1090 4.07 18.41 -32.65
C TRP A 1090 5.33 18.71 -33.45
N LYS A 1091 5.96 17.68 -34.05
CA LYS A 1091 7.19 17.82 -34.85
C LYS A 1091 6.94 18.38 -36.26
N ARG A 1092 5.70 18.40 -36.74
CA ARG A 1092 5.34 18.96 -38.05
C ARG A 1092 5.62 20.46 -38.14
N ASP A 1093 5.83 20.96 -39.36
CA ASP A 1093 6.03 22.39 -39.61
C ASP A 1093 4.75 23.21 -39.41
N ASP A 1094 3.59 22.62 -39.72
CA ASP A 1094 2.27 23.23 -39.61
C ASP A 1094 1.56 22.96 -38.26
N TYR A 1095 2.30 22.49 -37.25
CA TYR A 1095 1.76 22.13 -35.92
C TYR A 1095 0.85 23.22 -35.33
N GLN A 1096 1.22 24.50 -35.50
CA GLN A 1096 0.44 25.61 -34.96
C GLN A 1096 -0.99 25.62 -35.52
N LYS A 1097 -1.15 25.34 -36.80
CA LYS A 1097 -2.47 25.33 -37.46
C LYS A 1097 -3.32 24.17 -36.95
N ILE A 1098 -2.71 23.00 -36.74
CA ILE A 1098 -3.38 21.80 -36.25
C ILE A 1098 -3.88 21.98 -34.81
N PHE A 1099 -2.98 22.34 -33.89
CA PHE A 1099 -3.33 22.45 -32.48
C PHE A 1099 -4.24 23.65 -32.17
N LEU A 1100 -4.15 24.77 -32.91
CA LEU A 1100 -5.17 25.83 -32.80
C LEU A 1100 -6.55 25.33 -33.20
N ARG A 1101 -6.63 24.47 -34.22
CA ARG A 1101 -7.88 23.88 -34.67
C ARG A 1101 -8.45 22.93 -33.62
N ILE A 1102 -7.62 22.10 -33.00
CA ILE A 1102 -8.01 21.26 -31.86
C ILE A 1102 -8.62 22.10 -30.73
N ILE A 1103 -7.95 23.20 -30.35
CA ILE A 1103 -8.46 24.13 -29.32
C ILE A 1103 -9.85 24.68 -29.72
N GLU A 1104 -10.02 25.15 -30.95
CA GLU A 1104 -11.29 25.73 -31.43
C GLU A 1104 -12.42 24.69 -31.51
N VAL A 1105 -12.13 23.48 -31.99
CA VAL A 1105 -13.13 22.39 -32.06
C VAL A 1105 -13.63 22.07 -30.67
N ILE A 1106 -12.72 21.78 -29.73
CA ILE A 1106 -13.08 21.43 -28.35
C ILE A 1106 -13.88 22.56 -27.69
N TYR A 1107 -13.47 23.82 -27.92
CA TYR A 1107 -14.23 24.98 -27.44
C TYR A 1107 -15.67 25.00 -27.99
N SER A 1108 -15.85 24.74 -29.28
CA SER A 1108 -17.13 24.86 -29.99
C SER A 1108 -18.19 23.79 -29.69
N LEU A 1109 -17.83 22.70 -29.00
CA LEU A 1109 -18.72 21.56 -28.74
C LEU A 1109 -19.97 21.94 -27.92
N LYS A 1110 -21.14 21.41 -28.28
CA LYS A 1110 -22.37 21.62 -27.49
C LYS A 1110 -22.45 20.55 -26.39
N THR A 1111 -22.51 20.98 -25.13
CA THR A 1111 -22.38 20.21 -23.88
C THR A 1111 -23.53 19.23 -23.59
N LYS A 1112 -23.87 18.32 -24.51
CA LYS A 1112 -24.82 17.23 -24.25
C LYS A 1112 -24.18 16.02 -23.54
N GLN A 1113 -22.85 15.93 -23.53
CA GLN A 1113 -22.10 14.90 -22.80
C GLN A 1113 -21.40 15.52 -21.59
N LEU A 1114 -21.39 14.77 -20.48
CA LEU A 1114 -20.93 15.17 -19.15
C LEU A 1114 -19.40 15.36 -19.09
N VAL A 1115 -18.86 16.38 -19.77
CA VAL A 1115 -17.48 16.84 -19.59
C VAL A 1115 -17.49 17.94 -18.53
N TRP A 1116 -16.84 17.73 -17.38
CA TRP A 1116 -16.84 18.69 -16.27
C TRP A 1116 -16.19 20.05 -16.64
N ARG A 1117 -15.08 20.05 -17.39
CA ARG A 1117 -14.41 21.23 -17.97
C ARG A 1117 -13.83 20.88 -19.33
N LYS A 1118 -14.16 21.64 -20.38
CA LYS A 1118 -13.76 21.30 -21.75
C LYS A 1118 -12.25 21.38 -21.96
N GLY A 1119 -11.56 22.29 -21.26
CA GLY A 1119 -10.12 22.48 -21.40
C GLY A 1119 -9.30 21.35 -20.78
N GLU A 1120 -9.91 20.50 -19.93
CA GLU A 1120 -9.26 19.30 -19.39
C GLU A 1120 -8.86 18.31 -20.49
N LEU A 1121 -9.69 18.18 -21.54
CA LEU A 1121 -9.41 17.33 -22.70
C LEU A 1121 -8.17 17.78 -23.47
N LEU A 1122 -7.80 19.05 -23.37
CA LEU A 1122 -6.57 19.54 -24.01
C LEU A 1122 -5.31 18.94 -23.40
N LYS A 1123 -5.37 18.37 -22.18
CA LYS A 1123 -4.21 17.73 -21.54
C LYS A 1123 -3.57 16.66 -22.42
N VAL A 1124 -4.40 15.83 -23.05
CA VAL A 1124 -3.95 14.75 -23.95
C VAL A 1124 -3.03 15.27 -25.05
N PHE A 1125 -3.36 16.46 -25.57
CA PHE A 1125 -2.66 17.07 -26.69
C PHE A 1125 -1.44 17.89 -26.27
N PHE A 1126 -1.42 18.42 -25.03
CA PHE A 1126 -0.45 19.43 -24.59
C PHE A 1126 0.46 19.00 -23.43
N ILE A 1127 0.21 17.85 -22.78
CA ILE A 1127 1.00 17.33 -21.66
C ILE A 1127 1.57 15.96 -22.04
N ASN A 1128 2.86 15.91 -22.37
CA ASN A 1128 3.57 14.68 -22.75
C ASN A 1128 4.39 14.14 -21.56
N ARG A 1129 4.37 12.82 -21.33
CA ARG A 1129 5.03 12.16 -20.19
C ARG A 1129 6.50 11.79 -20.43
N GLU A 1130 6.94 11.66 -21.69
CA GLU A 1130 8.25 11.05 -22.00
C GLU A 1130 9.26 11.97 -22.70
N ASN A 1131 8.83 13.06 -23.37
CA ASN A 1131 9.71 13.94 -24.14
C ASN A 1131 9.61 15.41 -23.69
N GLN A 1132 10.37 15.78 -22.66
CA GLN A 1132 10.38 17.15 -22.10
C GLN A 1132 11.42 18.04 -22.82
N GLY A 1133 11.04 19.28 -23.17
CA GLY A 1133 11.91 20.25 -23.87
C GLY A 1133 11.30 20.93 -25.10
N GLU A 1134 11.59 20.43 -26.32
CA GLU A 1134 11.21 21.13 -27.57
C GLU A 1134 9.68 21.25 -27.73
N ILE A 1135 8.94 20.17 -27.43
CA ILE A 1135 7.48 20.15 -27.55
C ILE A 1135 6.84 21.16 -26.58
N GLU A 1136 7.34 21.26 -25.36
CA GLU A 1136 6.84 22.22 -24.36
C GLU A 1136 7.05 23.67 -24.81
N ASN A 1137 8.21 23.98 -25.39
CA ASN A 1137 8.48 25.30 -25.95
C ASN A 1137 7.52 25.64 -27.10
N ARG A 1138 7.24 24.67 -28.00
CA ARG A 1138 6.27 24.84 -29.09
C ARG A 1138 4.85 25.05 -28.56
N ALA A 1139 4.45 24.30 -27.53
CA ALA A 1139 3.16 24.42 -26.86
C ALA A 1139 3.01 25.80 -26.19
N ASP A 1140 4.00 26.25 -25.41
CA ASP A 1140 3.96 27.55 -24.75
C ASP A 1140 3.93 28.70 -25.75
N SER A 1141 4.68 28.60 -26.86
CA SER A 1141 4.61 29.57 -27.94
C SER A 1141 3.23 29.61 -28.61
N LEU A 1142 2.57 28.47 -28.76
CA LEU A 1142 1.23 28.40 -29.33
C LEU A 1142 0.19 29.04 -28.42
N ILE A 1143 0.26 28.76 -27.11
CA ILE A 1143 -0.66 29.32 -26.11
C ILE A 1143 -0.48 30.83 -26.01
N LYS A 1144 0.77 31.33 -26.03
CA LYS A 1144 1.05 32.78 -26.11
C LYS A 1144 0.40 33.42 -27.34
N LYS A 1145 0.52 32.78 -28.50
CA LYS A 1145 -0.14 33.24 -29.74
C LYS A 1145 -1.67 33.21 -29.62
N TYR A 1146 -2.25 32.19 -28.99
CA TYR A 1146 -3.69 32.14 -28.72
C TYR A 1146 -4.14 33.28 -27.80
N ILE A 1147 -3.36 33.59 -26.75
CA ILE A 1147 -3.58 34.73 -25.87
C ILE A 1147 -3.49 36.05 -26.66
N ASP A 1148 -2.48 36.24 -27.52
CA ASP A 1148 -2.34 37.44 -28.36
C ASP A 1148 -3.58 37.68 -29.25
N LEU A 1149 -4.18 36.60 -29.77
CA LEU A 1149 -5.36 36.68 -30.62
C LEU A 1149 -6.65 36.98 -29.84
N TYR A 1150 -6.77 36.47 -28.61
CA TYR A 1150 -8.03 36.41 -27.89
C TYR A 1150 -8.03 37.04 -26.51
N PHE A 1151 -7.01 37.83 -26.13
CA PHE A 1151 -6.91 38.42 -24.79
C PHE A 1151 -8.14 39.24 -24.38
N SER A 1152 -8.94 39.75 -25.34
CA SER A 1152 -10.19 40.48 -25.07
C SER A 1152 -11.47 39.61 -25.09
N ASP A 1153 -11.37 38.33 -25.48
CA ASP A 1153 -12.50 37.39 -25.49
C ASP A 1153 -12.53 36.59 -24.17
N ASN A 1154 -13.42 37.00 -23.28
CA ASN A 1154 -13.54 36.41 -21.95
C ASN A 1154 -13.74 34.88 -22.00
N LYS A 1155 -14.59 34.37 -22.91
CA LYS A 1155 -14.94 32.94 -22.92
C LYS A 1155 -13.78 32.08 -23.39
N LYS A 1156 -13.07 32.54 -24.42
CA LYS A 1156 -11.89 31.83 -24.95
C LYS A 1156 -10.73 31.83 -23.98
N ILE A 1157 -10.52 32.93 -23.26
CA ILE A 1157 -9.47 33.01 -22.24
C ILE A 1157 -9.80 32.14 -21.03
N ILE A 1158 -11.05 32.14 -20.55
CA ILE A 1158 -11.46 31.23 -19.46
C ILE A 1158 -11.20 29.78 -19.86
N PHE A 1159 -11.58 29.40 -21.08
CA PHE A 1159 -11.38 28.04 -21.60
C PHE A 1159 -9.90 27.63 -21.66
N ILE A 1160 -9.01 28.46 -22.20
CA ILE A 1160 -7.58 28.09 -22.28
C ILE A 1160 -6.91 28.06 -20.90
N PHE A 1161 -7.40 28.85 -19.95
CA PHE A 1161 -6.88 28.83 -18.57
C PHE A 1161 -7.20 27.52 -17.84
N GLU A 1162 -8.22 26.76 -18.25
CA GLU A 1162 -8.45 25.39 -17.75
C GLU A 1162 -7.32 24.43 -18.13
N LEU A 1163 -6.65 24.64 -19.26
CA LEU A 1163 -5.42 23.92 -19.62
C LEU A 1163 -4.20 24.50 -18.87
N ILE A 1164 -4.06 25.82 -18.85
CA ILE A 1164 -2.90 26.49 -18.23
C ILE A 1164 -2.78 26.08 -16.77
N SER A 1165 -3.87 25.98 -16.01
CA SER A 1165 -3.86 25.57 -14.60
C SER A 1165 -3.21 24.22 -14.31
N GLU A 1166 -3.05 23.38 -15.33
CA GLU A 1166 -2.58 22.00 -15.26
C GLU A 1166 -1.07 21.86 -15.55
N PHE A 1167 -0.40 22.94 -15.99
CA PHE A 1167 1.05 22.92 -16.20
C PHE A 1167 1.84 23.05 -14.88
N SER A 1168 3.15 22.81 -14.96
CA SER A 1168 4.10 23.12 -13.88
C SER A 1168 4.02 24.59 -13.45
N GLU A 1169 4.26 24.89 -12.17
CA GLU A 1169 4.18 26.25 -11.62
C GLU A 1169 4.99 27.28 -12.41
N GLU A 1170 6.21 26.95 -12.83
CA GLU A 1170 7.06 27.86 -13.62
C GLU A 1170 6.39 28.28 -14.94
N ARG A 1171 5.92 27.29 -15.73
CA ARG A 1171 5.18 27.52 -16.99
C ARG A 1171 3.89 28.30 -16.75
N LYS A 1172 3.14 27.98 -15.68
CA LYS A 1172 1.92 28.70 -15.28
C LYS A 1172 2.18 30.17 -15.01
N ILE A 1173 3.15 30.46 -14.15
CA ILE A 1173 3.52 31.83 -13.78
C ILE A 1173 3.93 32.61 -15.03
N ALA A 1174 4.72 32.01 -15.93
CA ALA A 1174 5.14 32.64 -17.17
C ALA A 1174 3.96 32.99 -18.10
N LEU A 1175 2.98 32.09 -18.26
CA LEU A 1175 1.81 32.30 -19.10
C LEU A 1175 0.80 33.28 -18.46
N ILE A 1176 0.62 33.23 -17.15
CA ILE A 1176 -0.20 34.19 -16.39
C ILE A 1176 0.41 35.59 -16.51
N SER A 1177 1.73 35.72 -16.33
CA SER A 1177 2.46 36.98 -16.53
C SER A 1177 2.26 37.53 -17.94
N TYR A 1178 2.37 36.66 -18.95
CA TYR A 1178 2.18 37.03 -20.36
C TYR A 1178 0.76 37.56 -20.65
N PHE A 1179 -0.26 36.95 -20.04
CA PHE A 1179 -1.66 37.40 -20.16
C PHE A 1179 -1.91 38.73 -19.44
N ILE A 1180 -1.47 38.86 -18.18
CA ILE A 1180 -1.67 40.07 -17.37
C ILE A 1180 -1.01 41.30 -18.01
N ALA A 1181 0.11 41.11 -18.71
CA ALA A 1181 0.76 42.19 -19.47
C ALA A 1181 -0.09 42.76 -20.62
N ARG A 1182 -1.16 42.06 -21.04
CA ARG A 1182 -2.03 42.41 -22.18
C ARG A 1182 -3.45 42.74 -21.78
N ASN A 1183 -3.92 42.21 -20.65
CA ASN A 1183 -5.28 42.40 -20.17
C ASN A 1183 -5.26 42.67 -18.66
N ASP A 1184 -5.75 43.85 -18.28
CA ASP A 1184 -5.86 44.32 -16.90
C ASP A 1184 -7.31 44.23 -16.36
N SER A 1185 -8.21 43.51 -17.03
CA SER A 1185 -9.60 43.33 -16.60
C SER A 1185 -9.69 42.44 -15.36
N PHE A 1186 -10.14 43.03 -14.25
CA PHE A 1186 -10.37 42.29 -13.01
C PHE A 1186 -11.51 41.28 -13.11
N GLU A 1187 -12.58 41.62 -13.82
CA GLU A 1187 -13.77 40.75 -13.93
C GLU A 1187 -13.48 39.48 -14.73
N LEU A 1188 -12.62 39.57 -15.74
CA LEU A 1188 -12.13 38.39 -16.45
C LEU A 1188 -11.18 37.58 -15.56
N PHE A 1189 -10.20 38.22 -14.93
CA PHE A 1189 -9.23 37.56 -14.07
C PHE A 1189 -9.89 36.73 -12.96
N LYS A 1190 -10.96 37.24 -12.36
CA LYS A 1190 -11.74 36.54 -11.31
C LYS A 1190 -12.32 35.21 -11.78
N GLN A 1191 -12.54 35.03 -13.07
CA GLN A 1191 -13.15 33.83 -13.67
C GLN A 1191 -12.12 32.80 -14.16
N LEU A 1192 -10.82 33.11 -14.11
CA LEU A 1192 -9.77 32.22 -14.61
C LEU A 1192 -9.48 31.09 -13.64
N SER A 1193 -9.29 29.89 -14.17
CA SER A 1193 -8.75 28.76 -13.41
C SER A 1193 -7.26 28.97 -13.21
N LEU A 1194 -6.84 29.23 -11.96
CA LEU A 1194 -5.43 29.38 -11.60
C LEU A 1194 -4.86 28.11 -10.94
N GLU A 1195 -5.73 27.23 -10.50
CA GLU A 1195 -5.43 25.98 -9.79
C GLU A 1195 -5.91 24.79 -10.60
N PRO A 1196 -5.17 23.66 -10.56
CA PRO A 1196 -5.57 22.45 -11.27
C PRO A 1196 -6.92 21.93 -10.79
N MET A 1197 -7.62 21.24 -11.69
CA MET A 1197 -8.99 20.79 -11.47
C MET A 1197 -9.11 19.71 -10.40
N MET A 1198 -8.10 18.84 -10.30
CA MET A 1198 -8.01 17.82 -9.27
C MET A 1198 -6.66 17.93 -8.59
N GLN A 1199 -6.68 17.93 -7.27
CA GLN A 1199 -5.51 17.78 -6.43
C GLN A 1199 -5.75 16.56 -5.56
N SER A 1200 -4.81 15.64 -5.58
CA SER A 1200 -4.73 14.58 -4.60
C SER A 1200 -3.56 14.88 -3.68
N TRP A 1201 -3.76 14.65 -2.40
CA TRP A 1201 -2.71 14.69 -1.39
C TRP A 1201 -2.86 13.44 -0.54
N ASN A 1202 -1.73 12.86 -0.15
CA ASN A 1202 -1.70 11.78 0.81
C ASN A 1202 -1.25 12.36 2.15
N GLY A 1203 -1.96 12.02 3.23
CA GLY A 1203 -1.68 12.58 4.55
C GLY A 1203 -2.27 13.97 4.77
N SER A 1204 -1.46 14.87 5.34
CA SER A 1204 -1.88 16.25 5.64
C SER A 1204 -2.05 17.07 4.36
N ARG A 1205 -3.15 17.81 4.24
CA ARG A 1205 -3.32 18.79 3.15
C ARG A 1205 -2.40 20.02 3.31
N ILE A 1206 -1.80 20.24 4.49
CA ILE A 1206 -1.04 21.46 4.81
C ILE A 1206 0.09 21.74 3.81
N PRO A 1207 0.93 20.78 3.39
CA PRO A 1207 1.98 21.05 2.39
C PRO A 1207 1.43 21.44 1.01
N SER A 1208 0.28 20.90 0.60
CA SER A 1208 -0.41 21.31 -0.63
C SER A 1208 -0.92 22.74 -0.51
N LEU A 1209 -1.58 23.07 0.61
CA LEU A 1209 -2.05 24.42 0.90
C LEU A 1209 -0.89 25.42 0.97
N GLN A 1210 0.26 25.00 1.50
CA GLN A 1210 1.46 25.84 1.54
C GLN A 1210 2.03 26.07 0.14
N LYS A 1211 2.10 25.05 -0.72
CA LYS A 1211 2.48 25.22 -2.14
C LYS A 1211 1.53 26.15 -2.88
N GLU A 1212 0.22 26.06 -2.61
CA GLU A 1212 -0.77 26.99 -3.17
C GLU A 1212 -0.52 28.42 -2.67
N ILE A 1213 -0.25 28.61 -1.37
CA ILE A 1213 0.14 29.91 -0.81
C ILE A 1213 1.41 30.44 -1.50
N ASP A 1214 2.43 29.61 -1.69
CA ASP A 1214 3.69 30.00 -2.33
C ASP A 1214 3.45 30.40 -3.80
N PHE A 1215 2.66 29.62 -4.53
CA PHE A 1215 2.21 29.94 -5.88
C PHE A 1215 1.47 31.28 -5.94
N PHE A 1216 0.45 31.48 -5.11
CA PHE A 1216 -0.28 32.75 -5.05
C PHE A 1216 0.62 33.92 -4.61
N THR A 1217 1.56 33.68 -3.70
CA THR A 1217 2.54 34.67 -3.26
C THR A 1217 3.48 35.06 -4.40
N SER A 1218 3.92 34.10 -5.23
CA SER A 1218 4.72 34.37 -6.42
C SER A 1218 3.98 35.29 -7.41
N LEU A 1219 2.66 35.12 -7.57
CA LEU A 1219 1.84 35.97 -8.45
C LEU A 1219 1.72 37.42 -7.95
N LEU A 1220 1.84 37.67 -6.64
CA LEU A 1220 1.82 39.04 -6.09
C LEU A 1220 2.96 39.90 -6.66
N SER A 1221 4.11 39.28 -6.97
CA SER A 1221 5.26 39.97 -7.56
C SER A 1221 4.98 40.50 -8.98
N LEU A 1222 3.99 39.93 -9.67
CA LEU A 1222 3.56 40.35 -11.01
C LEU A 1222 2.57 41.53 -10.96
N MET A 1223 1.98 41.82 -9.81
CA MET A 1223 0.87 42.79 -9.64
C MET A 1223 1.36 44.08 -8.97
N THR A 1224 2.40 44.70 -9.55
CA THR A 1224 3.07 45.89 -8.97
C THR A 1224 2.56 47.22 -9.51
N THR A 1225 1.68 47.21 -10.51
CA THR A 1225 1.16 48.42 -11.17
C THR A 1225 -0.21 48.82 -10.62
N ALA A 1226 -0.56 50.11 -10.70
CA ALA A 1226 -1.82 50.64 -10.20
C ALA A 1226 -3.09 49.99 -10.79
N PRO A 1227 -3.15 49.60 -12.09
CA PRO A 1227 -4.32 48.91 -12.65
C PRO A 1227 -4.61 47.53 -12.03
N LEU A 1228 -3.58 46.86 -11.49
CA LEU A 1228 -3.68 45.49 -10.97
C LEU A 1228 -3.96 45.41 -9.46
N LEU A 1229 -4.27 46.53 -8.80
CA LEU A 1229 -4.51 46.56 -7.35
C LEU A 1229 -5.65 45.65 -6.89
N ARG A 1230 -6.72 45.55 -7.69
CA ARG A 1230 -7.86 44.66 -7.38
C ARG A 1230 -7.48 43.19 -7.53
N HIS A 1231 -6.67 42.85 -8.53
CA HIS A 1231 -6.11 41.50 -8.72
C HIS A 1231 -5.25 41.14 -7.51
N LYS A 1232 -4.35 42.05 -7.10
CA LYS A 1232 -3.49 41.87 -5.92
C LYS A 1232 -4.31 41.59 -4.66
N GLN A 1233 -5.37 42.37 -4.43
CA GLN A 1233 -6.27 42.18 -3.30
C GLN A 1233 -6.94 40.79 -3.32
N LYS A 1234 -7.41 40.32 -4.49
CA LYS A 1234 -8.03 39.00 -4.63
C LYS A 1234 -7.06 37.86 -4.30
N ILE A 1235 -5.81 37.97 -4.75
CA ILE A 1235 -4.76 36.99 -4.46
C ILE A 1235 -4.43 36.98 -2.96
N GLN A 1236 -4.33 38.14 -2.32
CA GLN A 1236 -4.15 38.24 -0.86
C GLN A 1236 -5.30 37.57 -0.09
N GLN A 1237 -6.54 37.78 -0.50
CA GLN A 1237 -7.71 37.10 0.10
C GLN A 1237 -7.67 35.58 -0.08
N SER A 1238 -7.22 35.09 -1.25
CA SER A 1238 -7.04 33.64 -1.47
C SER A 1238 -5.96 33.08 -0.51
N ILE A 1239 -4.85 33.79 -0.33
CA ILE A 1239 -3.80 33.42 0.64
C ILE A 1239 -4.36 33.37 2.07
N ASP A 1240 -5.16 34.35 2.49
CA ASP A 1240 -5.75 34.38 3.83
C ASP A 1240 -6.75 33.23 4.05
N PHE A 1241 -7.53 32.87 3.03
CA PHE A 1241 -8.42 31.70 3.07
C PHE A 1241 -7.62 30.39 3.21
N LEU A 1242 -6.56 30.22 2.41
CA LEU A 1242 -5.69 29.05 2.49
C LEU A 1242 -5.00 28.93 3.86
N LYS A 1243 -4.62 30.05 4.48
CA LYS A 1243 -4.09 30.06 5.86
C LYS A 1243 -5.12 29.62 6.89
N GLN A 1244 -6.41 29.93 6.71
CA GLN A 1244 -7.47 29.43 7.58
C GLN A 1244 -7.70 27.93 7.37
N ASP A 1245 -7.65 27.46 6.12
CA ASP A 1245 -7.73 26.03 5.80
C ASP A 1245 -6.54 25.25 6.38
N ILE A 1246 -5.34 25.84 6.47
CA ILE A 1246 -4.21 25.25 7.20
C ILE A 1246 -4.56 25.05 8.68
N GLN A 1247 -5.23 26.00 9.35
CA GLN A 1247 -5.63 25.82 10.75
C GLN A 1247 -6.65 24.68 10.92
N ARG A 1248 -7.61 24.58 9.99
CA ARG A 1248 -8.59 23.48 9.97
C ARG A 1248 -7.91 22.12 9.76
N GLU A 1249 -6.97 22.06 8.81
CA GLU A 1249 -6.23 20.83 8.53
C GLU A 1249 -5.34 20.44 9.71
N ARG A 1250 -4.72 21.39 10.44
CA ARG A 1250 -3.97 21.11 11.68
C ARG A 1250 -4.82 20.42 12.73
N LYS A 1251 -6.05 20.91 12.95
CA LYS A 1251 -7.02 20.28 13.84
C LYS A 1251 -7.38 18.87 13.34
N SER A 1252 -7.61 18.71 12.04
CA SER A 1252 -7.90 17.41 11.43
C SER A 1252 -6.71 16.44 11.53
N ASP A 1253 -5.47 16.91 11.43
CA ASP A 1253 -4.28 16.07 11.53
C ASP A 1253 -4.12 15.52 12.94
N PHE A 1254 -4.36 16.33 13.98
CA PHE A 1254 -4.39 15.87 15.37
C PHE A 1254 -5.44 14.77 15.62
N MET A 1255 -6.58 14.84 14.92
CA MET A 1255 -7.67 13.86 14.99
C MET A 1255 -7.44 12.59 14.15
N ARG A 1256 -6.62 12.63 13.11
CA ARG A 1256 -6.42 11.49 12.19
C ARG A 1256 -5.34 10.51 12.68
N ASP A 1257 -4.76 10.71 13.86
CA ASP A 1257 -3.61 9.97 14.42
C ASP A 1257 -3.86 8.47 14.75
N ASP A 1258 -5.04 7.93 14.40
CA ASP A 1258 -5.51 6.58 14.78
C ASP A 1258 -5.91 5.68 13.57
N TYR A 1259 -5.54 6.04 12.34
CA TYR A 1259 -5.82 5.22 11.16
C TYR A 1259 -4.57 4.66 10.50
#